data_AF-A0A8C5NGA9-F1
#
_entry.id   AF-A0A8C5NGA9-F1
#
_cell.length_a   1.000
_cell.length_b   1.000
_cell.length_c   1.000
_cell.angle_alpha   90.00
_cell.angle_beta   90.00
_cell.angle_gamma   90.00
#
_symmetry.space_group_name_H-M   'P 1'
#
loop_
_entity.id
_entity.type
_entity.pdbx_description
1 polymer ?
#
loop_
_entity_poly.entity_id
_entity_poly.type
_entity_poly.pdbx_seq_one_letter_code
_entity_poly.pdbx_strand_id
1 'polypeptide(L)'
;LERVFMENSREDPSLLWQAFGSATGVTRYYPATPWKTPDKIDLYDVRRRPWYIQGASSPKDMVILVDVSGSVSGLTLKLIKASVMEMLDTLSDDDYVNVARFNEKAEAVVPCFKHLVQANVRNKKIFKDAVQQMQAKGTTDYKSGFHFAFNQLLNTNVPRANCNKIIMLFTDGGEDRAQDVFMQYNWPNKTVRVFTFSVGQHNYDVTPLQWIACTNKGYYFEIRSICAIRINTQEYLDVLGRPMVLAGSDAKQVQWTNVYQDALGLGMVVTGTLPVFNLTTDGNSQNQLILGVMGVDVHLDEIKRLTPRYNLGANGYIFAMDPNGYLLLHPNLQPKQYIDEVYRAYTWTPINGTDYSLGLVLPPYNEFYIQADLSDVMLQLQIKTKKSDSYCYLYREYCKRLQLSDNNTQFLQNFLSLMLDISPESDECEYLGEGGAGETWRQCVQKMNYCRYGFLAVFASTDGGITRVFPNNAAEQWDEDPEPFNSNYYRRSLDNRGYMFKLYFTKFAENSSVGILVSSAVEVNLGGKLLKPAVVGVKLDLEAWVDKFKILASNVSDSRQGSHKDLLCYLIDDGGFLVMSNQRDHWKKIGLFFGDVDPFLMHALYNNSIYSRWQSFHYQSACEPVSSSHTGAASRSIFVPSIADILSLAWWTSTVAWSVTQQLLYGLLYNDVLVEGFEIKESSCVTIQSQFYFTNVTNSYNVLQDCGNCSRLFHAKRLENTNLLFVVAETLPCSRGFFFLNEKKQTVQEENPCEVLSNARYRKGPTSCFDYSALVSTVYYVGSFWISWWDLVGLGRVKVRG
;
A
#
# COMPACT_ATOMS: atom_id res chain seq x y z
N LEU A 1 14.67 -27.32 -17.75
CA LEU A 1 14.14 -25.99 -17.35
C LEU A 1 14.50 -24.93 -18.37
N GLU A 2 15.78 -24.63 -18.61
CA GLU A 2 16.19 -23.55 -19.53
C GLU A 2 15.60 -23.66 -20.95
N ARG A 3 15.64 -24.86 -21.57
CA ARG A 3 14.98 -25.10 -22.85
C ARG A 3 13.48 -24.78 -22.82
N VAL A 4 12.78 -25.19 -21.75
CA VAL A 4 11.34 -24.97 -21.58
C VAL A 4 11.05 -23.48 -21.37
N PHE A 5 11.86 -22.77 -20.59
CA PHE A 5 11.71 -21.33 -20.40
C PHE A 5 11.87 -20.55 -21.71
N MET A 6 12.85 -20.95 -22.55
CA MET A 6 13.03 -20.39 -23.88
C MET A 6 11.87 -20.73 -24.82
N GLU A 7 11.32 -21.94 -24.77
CA GLU A 7 10.15 -22.33 -25.57
C GLU A 7 8.92 -21.50 -25.16
N ASN A 8 8.64 -21.35 -23.86
CA ASN A 8 7.55 -20.53 -23.34
C ASN A 8 7.67 -19.05 -23.77
N SER A 9 8.87 -18.47 -23.67
CA SER A 9 9.10 -17.06 -24.05
C SER A 9 9.06 -16.84 -25.57
N ARG A 10 9.28 -17.88 -26.38
CA ARG A 10 9.09 -17.84 -27.84
C ARG A 10 7.62 -17.95 -28.22
N GLU A 11 6.85 -18.74 -27.48
CA GLU A 11 5.41 -18.88 -27.67
C GLU A 11 4.67 -17.60 -27.23
N ASP A 12 5.06 -17.05 -26.08
CA ASP A 12 4.52 -15.80 -25.56
C ASP A 12 5.63 -14.79 -25.21
N PRO A 13 5.86 -13.78 -26.08
CA PRO A 13 6.83 -12.72 -25.82
C PRO A 13 6.44 -11.74 -24.70
N SER A 14 5.18 -11.72 -24.22
CA SER A 14 4.78 -10.82 -23.13
C SER A 14 5.16 -11.37 -21.75
N LEU A 15 5.44 -12.67 -21.68
CA LEU A 15 5.76 -13.40 -20.47
C LEU A 15 7.05 -12.87 -19.82
N LEU A 16 6.95 -12.50 -18.55
CA LEU A 16 8.04 -11.89 -17.78
C LEU A 16 8.93 -12.96 -17.12
N TRP A 17 9.20 -12.83 -15.81
CA TRP A 17 10.03 -13.78 -15.10
C TRP A 17 9.35 -15.12 -14.97
N GLN A 18 10.05 -16.15 -15.44
CA GLN A 18 9.77 -17.54 -15.12
C GLN A 18 10.78 -17.98 -14.07
N ALA A 19 10.30 -18.34 -12.87
CA ALA A 19 11.16 -18.71 -11.75
C ALA A 19 10.88 -20.14 -11.28
N PHE A 20 11.95 -20.86 -10.94
CA PHE A 20 11.89 -22.09 -10.17
C PHE A 20 12.66 -21.89 -8.87
N GLY A 21 11.94 -21.91 -7.75
CA GLY A 21 12.51 -21.93 -6.41
C GLY A 21 12.66 -23.38 -5.94
N SER A 22 13.89 -23.82 -5.72
CA SER A 22 14.20 -25.16 -5.21
C SER A 22 13.96 -25.23 -3.70
N ALA A 23 13.57 -26.41 -3.21
CA ALA A 23 13.53 -26.71 -1.76
C ALA A 23 14.90 -26.54 -1.08
N THR A 24 15.99 -26.64 -1.85
CA THR A 24 17.36 -26.38 -1.38
C THR A 24 17.69 -24.89 -1.18
N GLY A 25 16.80 -23.97 -1.57
CA GLY A 25 17.00 -22.52 -1.51
C GLY A 25 17.62 -21.90 -2.77
N VAL A 26 17.98 -22.71 -3.77
CA VAL A 26 18.49 -22.22 -5.06
C VAL A 26 17.34 -21.75 -5.95
N THR A 27 17.47 -20.57 -6.54
CA THR A 27 16.48 -20.03 -7.49
C THR A 27 17.07 -19.96 -8.89
N ARG A 28 16.29 -20.34 -9.89
CA ARG A 28 16.62 -20.11 -11.29
C ARG A 28 15.51 -19.32 -11.93
N TYR A 29 15.85 -18.23 -12.61
CA TYR A 29 14.89 -17.39 -13.32
C TYR A 29 15.32 -17.18 -14.78
N TYR A 30 14.34 -16.89 -15.64
CA TYR A 30 14.52 -16.57 -17.05
C TYR A 30 13.64 -15.37 -17.45
N PRO A 31 14.13 -14.43 -18.28
CA PRO A 31 15.48 -14.36 -18.84
C PRO A 31 16.56 -14.13 -17.77
N ALA A 32 17.82 -14.41 -18.10
CA ALA A 32 18.91 -14.20 -17.16
C ALA A 32 19.22 -12.70 -17.07
N THR A 33 19.11 -12.14 -15.85
CA THR A 33 19.48 -10.76 -15.55
C THR A 33 20.40 -10.69 -14.36
N PRO A 34 21.31 -9.70 -14.32
CA PRO A 34 22.18 -9.51 -13.17
C PRO A 34 21.31 -9.23 -11.94
N TRP A 35 21.62 -9.94 -10.86
CA TRP A 35 20.95 -9.71 -9.59
C TRP A 35 21.25 -8.28 -9.13
N LYS A 36 20.21 -7.49 -8.84
CA LYS A 36 20.37 -6.11 -8.38
C LYS A 36 20.87 -6.16 -6.93
N THR A 37 22.18 -6.22 -6.75
CA THR A 37 22.79 -6.19 -5.41
C THR A 37 22.53 -4.81 -4.79
N PRO A 38 21.80 -4.71 -3.67
CA PRO A 38 21.71 -3.45 -2.96
C PRO A 38 23.10 -3.06 -2.42
N ASP A 39 23.28 -1.79 -2.04
CA ASP A 39 24.50 -1.32 -1.34
C ASP A 39 24.72 -2.02 0.02
N LYS A 40 23.80 -2.90 0.42
CA LYS A 40 23.83 -3.75 1.62
C LYS A 40 23.78 -5.22 1.24
N ILE A 41 24.30 -6.06 2.12
CA ILE A 41 24.27 -7.53 1.99
C ILE A 41 22.83 -8.00 1.77
N ASP A 42 22.60 -8.71 0.68
CA ASP A 42 21.29 -9.31 0.40
C ASP A 42 21.06 -10.57 1.23
N LEU A 43 19.91 -10.64 1.87
CA LEU A 43 19.44 -11.76 2.69
C LEU A 43 18.32 -12.54 1.99
N TYR A 44 18.18 -12.39 0.67
CA TYR A 44 17.17 -13.08 -0.14
C TYR A 44 17.19 -14.60 0.05
N ASP A 45 16.03 -15.17 0.37
CA ASP A 45 15.76 -16.61 0.37
C ASP A 45 14.40 -16.83 -0.32
N VAL A 46 14.37 -17.69 -1.33
CA VAL A 46 13.17 -17.96 -2.14
C VAL A 46 12.08 -18.64 -1.33
N ARG A 47 12.46 -19.47 -0.35
CA ARG A 47 11.52 -20.26 0.46
C ARG A 47 10.69 -19.39 1.40
N ARG A 48 11.16 -18.17 1.66
CA ARG A 48 10.45 -17.15 2.45
C ARG A 48 9.52 -16.28 1.62
N ARG A 49 9.56 -16.40 0.29
CA ARG A 49 8.74 -15.54 -0.57
C ARG A 49 7.28 -15.99 -0.48
N PRO A 50 6.32 -15.05 -0.41
CA PRO A 50 4.91 -15.39 -0.30
C PRO A 50 4.45 -16.38 -1.38
N TRP A 51 4.93 -16.20 -2.62
CA TRP A 51 4.62 -17.10 -3.74
C TRP A 51 5.12 -18.53 -3.51
N TYR A 52 6.29 -18.71 -2.91
CA TYR A 52 6.79 -20.04 -2.59
C TYR A 52 5.96 -20.68 -1.47
N ILE A 53 5.67 -19.94 -0.40
CA ILE A 53 4.94 -20.45 0.78
C ILE A 53 3.53 -20.91 0.39
N GLN A 54 2.85 -20.11 -0.42
CA GLN A 54 1.49 -20.40 -0.90
C GLN A 54 1.48 -21.66 -1.80
N GLY A 55 2.45 -21.79 -2.71
CA GLY A 55 2.59 -22.99 -3.54
C GLY A 55 3.08 -24.23 -2.78
N ALA A 56 3.81 -24.07 -1.67
CA ALA A 56 4.41 -25.18 -0.92
C ALA A 56 3.47 -25.83 0.10
N SER A 57 2.45 -25.11 0.58
CA SER A 57 1.56 -25.60 1.64
C SER A 57 0.14 -25.05 1.53
N SER A 58 -0.85 -25.86 1.93
CA SER A 58 -2.23 -25.38 2.10
C SER A 58 -2.36 -24.47 3.34
N PRO A 59 -3.38 -23.60 3.40
CA PRO A 59 -3.61 -22.69 4.52
C PRO A 59 -3.66 -23.39 5.87
N LYS A 60 -3.33 -22.67 6.95
CA LYS A 60 -3.20 -23.25 8.29
C LYS A 60 -3.81 -22.41 9.40
N ASP A 61 -4.37 -23.13 10.36
CA ASP A 61 -4.76 -22.64 11.69
C ASP A 61 -3.62 -22.98 12.67
N MET A 62 -2.87 -21.96 13.09
CA MET A 62 -1.66 -22.09 13.88
C MET A 62 -1.84 -21.53 15.29
N VAL A 63 -1.49 -22.32 16.31
CA VAL A 63 -1.33 -21.81 17.68
C VAL A 63 0.14 -21.88 18.07
N ILE A 64 0.73 -20.73 18.38
CA ILE A 64 2.10 -20.63 18.87
C ILE A 64 2.07 -20.58 20.39
N LEU A 65 2.64 -21.59 21.04
CA LEU A 65 2.84 -21.69 22.48
C LEU A 65 4.26 -21.27 22.83
N VAL A 66 4.38 -20.26 23.67
CA VAL A 66 5.66 -19.72 24.13
C VAL A 66 5.83 -19.97 25.62
N ASP A 67 6.86 -20.73 25.97
CA ASP A 67 7.27 -20.91 27.36
C ASP A 67 7.85 -19.59 27.89
N VAL A 68 7.28 -19.09 28.98
CA VAL A 68 7.75 -17.90 29.71
C VAL A 68 8.09 -18.21 31.16
N SER A 69 8.45 -19.46 31.46
CA SER A 69 8.95 -19.88 32.76
C SER A 69 10.29 -19.22 33.13
N GLY A 70 10.71 -19.35 34.39
CA GLY A 70 11.98 -18.78 34.86
C GLY A 70 13.22 -19.34 34.15
N SER A 71 13.17 -20.57 33.62
CA SER A 71 14.33 -21.25 32.98
C SER A 71 14.75 -20.55 31.69
N VAL A 72 13.78 -20.10 30.88
CA VAL A 72 14.03 -19.42 29.61
C VAL A 72 14.57 -18.00 29.75
N SER A 73 14.70 -17.46 30.97
CA SER A 73 15.15 -16.09 31.20
C SER A 73 16.55 -15.81 30.62
N GLY A 74 16.74 -14.61 30.05
CA GLY A 74 18.03 -14.22 29.44
C GLY A 74 18.09 -14.47 27.92
N LEU A 75 19.16 -15.14 27.46
CA LEU A 75 19.44 -15.33 26.02
C LEU A 75 18.37 -16.17 25.34
N THR A 76 17.87 -17.22 26.00
CA THR A 76 16.89 -18.14 25.45
C THR A 76 15.58 -17.43 25.12
N LEU A 77 15.02 -16.63 26.04
CA LEU A 77 13.82 -15.83 25.78
C LEU A 77 14.05 -14.84 24.61
N LYS A 78 15.25 -14.26 24.49
CA LYS A 78 15.57 -13.37 23.36
C LYS A 78 15.54 -14.12 22.03
N LEU A 79 16.08 -15.34 21.98
CA LEU A 79 16.03 -16.21 20.80
C LEU A 79 14.61 -16.68 20.49
N ILE A 80 13.82 -17.02 21.51
CA ILE A 80 12.41 -17.41 21.35
C ILE A 80 11.61 -16.25 20.74
N LYS A 81 11.74 -15.03 21.29
CA LYS A 81 11.08 -13.83 20.73
C LYS A 81 11.44 -13.63 19.26
N ALA A 82 12.73 -13.69 18.92
CA ALA A 82 13.19 -13.60 17.53
C ALA A 82 12.62 -14.71 16.65
N SER A 83 12.55 -15.94 17.16
CA SER A 83 12.02 -17.09 16.42
C SER A 83 10.52 -16.97 16.14
N VAL A 84 9.74 -16.51 17.12
CA VAL A 84 8.30 -16.28 16.95
C VAL A 84 8.05 -15.15 15.96
N MET A 85 8.83 -14.06 16.02
CA MET A 85 8.72 -12.97 15.04
C MET A 85 9.02 -13.45 13.61
N GLU A 86 10.07 -14.24 13.42
CA GLU A 86 10.42 -14.83 12.12
C GLU A 86 9.39 -15.87 11.66
N MET A 87 8.77 -16.62 12.59
CA MET A 87 7.71 -17.57 12.27
C MET A 87 6.45 -16.87 11.78
N LEU A 88 6.06 -15.76 12.42
CA LEU A 88 4.93 -14.93 11.96
C LEU A 88 5.13 -14.41 10.54
N ASP A 89 6.38 -14.16 10.12
CA ASP A 89 6.68 -13.74 8.74
C ASP A 89 6.46 -14.85 7.70
N THR A 90 6.38 -16.11 8.11
CA THR A 90 6.06 -17.23 7.20
C THR A 90 4.55 -17.39 6.97
N LEU A 91 3.71 -16.62 7.66
CA LEU A 91 2.25 -16.70 7.54
C LEU A 91 1.72 -15.79 6.44
N SER A 92 0.84 -16.35 5.63
CA SER A 92 0.10 -15.67 4.56
C SER A 92 -1.23 -15.09 5.08
N ASP A 93 -1.90 -14.28 4.27
CA ASP A 93 -3.20 -13.69 4.65
C ASP A 93 -4.34 -14.73 4.73
N ASP A 94 -4.18 -15.92 4.14
CA ASP A 94 -5.15 -17.02 4.26
C ASP A 94 -4.99 -17.84 5.56
N ASP A 95 -3.89 -17.63 6.27
CA ASP A 95 -3.57 -18.33 7.52
C ASP A 95 -4.20 -17.63 8.73
N TYR A 96 -4.52 -18.41 9.75
CA TYR A 96 -5.03 -17.92 11.02
C TYR A 96 -4.08 -18.28 12.15
N VAL A 97 -3.82 -17.33 13.04
CA VAL A 97 -2.85 -17.49 14.11
C VAL A 97 -3.33 -16.93 15.43
N ASN A 98 -2.94 -17.58 16.52
CA ASN A 98 -2.92 -16.98 17.85
C ASN A 98 -1.60 -17.32 18.55
N VAL A 99 -1.10 -16.40 19.36
CA VAL A 99 0.12 -16.57 20.14
C VAL A 99 -0.26 -16.55 21.61
N ALA A 100 0.08 -17.62 22.31
CA ALA A 100 -0.14 -17.76 23.73
C ALA A 100 1.19 -17.93 24.47
N ARG A 101 1.25 -17.32 25.65
CA ARG A 101 2.34 -17.52 26.60
C ARG A 101 1.84 -18.41 27.72
N PHE A 102 2.71 -19.28 28.23
CA PHE A 102 2.38 -20.10 29.38
C PHE A 102 3.53 -20.18 30.38
N ASN A 103 3.16 -20.21 31.64
CA ASN A 103 4.01 -20.55 32.78
C ASN A 103 3.22 -21.51 33.68
N GLU A 104 2.61 -21.03 34.77
CA GLU A 104 1.66 -21.76 35.60
C GLU A 104 0.25 -21.77 34.99
N LYS A 105 -0.05 -20.79 34.13
CA LYS A 105 -1.30 -20.69 33.37
C LYS A 105 -1.01 -20.24 31.95
N ALA A 106 -1.88 -20.63 31.02
CA ALA A 106 -1.80 -20.24 29.62
C ALA A 106 -2.75 -19.08 29.32
N GLU A 107 -2.21 -18.02 28.71
CA GLU A 107 -2.94 -16.81 28.31
C GLU A 107 -2.53 -16.37 26.91
N ALA A 108 -3.47 -15.77 26.17
CA ALA A 108 -3.15 -15.11 24.91
C ALA A 108 -2.21 -13.92 25.17
N VAL A 109 -1.19 -13.75 24.33
CA VAL A 109 -0.23 -12.65 24.44
C VAL A 109 -0.90 -11.29 24.23
N VAL A 110 -1.88 -11.25 23.33
CA VAL A 110 -2.72 -10.08 23.08
C VAL A 110 -4.07 -10.31 23.78
N PRO A 111 -4.42 -9.55 24.83
CA PRO A 111 -5.61 -9.83 25.65
C PRO A 111 -6.94 -9.85 24.88
N CYS A 112 -7.04 -9.09 23.79
CA CYS A 112 -8.27 -9.05 22.99
C CYS A 112 -8.36 -10.15 21.93
N PHE A 113 -7.26 -10.83 21.60
CA PHE A 113 -7.26 -11.90 20.61
C PHE A 113 -7.60 -13.23 21.31
N LYS A 114 -8.87 -13.34 21.73
CA LYS A 114 -9.38 -14.52 22.47
C LYS A 114 -9.52 -15.78 21.60
N HIS A 115 -9.47 -15.63 20.29
CA HIS A 115 -9.58 -16.68 19.28
C HIS A 115 -8.51 -16.49 18.20
N LEU A 116 -8.38 -17.45 17.29
CA LEU A 116 -7.51 -17.34 16.12
C LEU A 116 -7.91 -16.13 15.26
N VAL A 117 -6.94 -15.31 14.89
CA VAL A 117 -7.15 -14.15 14.02
C VAL A 117 -6.39 -14.33 12.71
N GLN A 118 -6.88 -13.70 11.65
CA GLN A 118 -6.19 -13.71 10.35
C GLN A 118 -4.77 -13.14 10.49
N ALA A 119 -3.80 -13.81 9.87
CA ALA A 119 -2.39 -13.41 9.87
C ALA A 119 -2.09 -12.26 8.88
N ASN A 120 -2.93 -11.22 8.88
CA ASN A 120 -2.71 -10.04 8.05
C ASN A 120 -1.53 -9.19 8.55
N VAL A 121 -1.02 -8.29 7.70
CA VAL A 121 0.15 -7.44 8.01
C VAL A 121 -0.04 -6.67 9.33
N ARG A 122 -1.25 -6.17 9.62
CA ARG A 122 -1.58 -5.40 10.84
C ARG A 122 -1.53 -6.28 12.10
N ASN A 123 -2.24 -7.41 12.10
CA ASN A 123 -2.32 -8.36 13.20
C ASN A 123 -0.95 -8.97 13.50
N LYS A 124 -0.18 -9.31 12.46
CA LYS A 124 1.22 -9.77 12.61
C LYS A 124 2.06 -8.73 13.33
N LYS A 125 1.96 -7.45 12.97
CA LYS A 125 2.68 -6.36 13.65
C LYS A 125 2.32 -6.28 15.14
N ILE A 126 1.03 -6.33 15.48
CA ILE A 126 0.54 -6.30 16.86
C ILE A 126 1.07 -7.50 17.67
N PHE A 127 1.09 -8.69 17.08
CA PHE A 127 1.71 -9.85 17.71
C PHE A 127 3.21 -9.65 17.94
N LYS A 128 3.96 -9.13 16.97
CA LYS A 128 5.40 -8.88 17.12
C LYS A 128 5.69 -7.90 18.26
N ASP A 129 4.92 -6.82 18.35
CA ASP A 129 5.08 -5.81 19.40
C ASP A 129 4.77 -6.39 20.79
N ALA A 130 3.70 -7.18 20.91
CA ALA A 130 3.34 -7.84 22.16
C ALA A 130 4.35 -8.94 22.56
N VAL A 131 4.88 -9.69 21.58
CA VAL A 131 5.93 -10.70 21.79
C VAL A 131 7.21 -10.07 22.32
N GLN A 132 7.58 -8.89 21.81
CA GLN A 132 8.76 -8.16 22.25
C GLN A 132 8.69 -7.77 23.74
N GLN A 133 7.49 -7.50 24.25
CA GLN A 133 7.26 -7.08 25.65
C GLN A 133 7.21 -8.22 26.67
N MET A 134 7.21 -9.49 26.25
CA MET A 134 7.10 -10.64 27.17
C MET A 134 8.24 -10.72 28.19
N GLN A 135 7.94 -11.18 29.41
CA GLN A 135 8.93 -11.40 30.47
C GLN A 135 8.79 -12.80 31.05
N ALA A 136 9.93 -13.45 31.32
CA ALA A 136 10.01 -14.78 31.90
C ALA A 136 9.85 -14.76 33.42
N LYS A 137 8.83 -15.47 33.96
CA LYS A 137 8.54 -15.62 35.40
C LYS A 137 7.73 -16.89 35.66
N GLY A 138 7.95 -17.51 36.82
CA GLY A 138 7.16 -18.66 37.31
C GLY A 138 7.71 -20.01 36.90
N THR A 139 6.90 -21.06 37.13
CA THR A 139 7.22 -22.46 36.78
C THR A 139 6.58 -22.87 35.45
N THR A 140 6.98 -24.02 34.90
CA THR A 140 6.52 -24.52 33.59
C THR A 140 5.40 -25.54 33.77
N ASP A 141 4.24 -25.29 33.17
CA ASP A 141 3.16 -26.27 33.05
C ASP A 141 2.73 -26.45 31.58
N TYR A 142 3.15 -27.55 30.97
CA TYR A 142 2.76 -27.86 29.59
C TYR A 142 1.29 -28.22 29.44
N LYS A 143 0.65 -28.76 30.49
CA LYS A 143 -0.74 -29.23 30.38
C LYS A 143 -1.66 -28.04 30.17
N SER A 144 -1.53 -26.97 30.96
CA SER A 144 -2.31 -25.75 30.76
C SER A 144 -2.08 -25.13 29.37
N GLY A 145 -0.83 -25.11 28.89
CA GLY A 145 -0.46 -24.66 27.55
C GLY A 145 -1.20 -25.43 26.44
N PHE A 146 -1.15 -26.77 26.48
CA PHE A 146 -1.83 -27.60 25.48
C PHE A 146 -3.35 -27.57 25.60
N HIS A 147 -3.91 -27.52 26.81
CA HIS A 147 -5.36 -27.33 26.99
C HIS A 147 -5.84 -26.03 26.34
N PHE A 148 -5.10 -24.94 26.53
CA PHE A 148 -5.41 -23.67 25.86
C PHE A 148 -5.37 -23.84 24.33
N ALA A 149 -4.30 -24.41 23.78
CA ALA A 149 -4.17 -24.58 22.34
C ALA A 149 -5.27 -25.44 21.72
N PHE A 150 -5.64 -26.57 22.33
CA PHE A 150 -6.72 -27.40 21.83
C PHE A 150 -8.08 -26.71 21.92
N ASN A 151 -8.37 -25.97 23.01
CA ASN A 151 -9.60 -25.21 23.13
C ASN A 151 -9.73 -24.13 22.04
N GLN A 152 -8.61 -23.49 21.66
CA GLN A 152 -8.58 -22.55 20.54
C GLN A 152 -8.84 -23.24 19.20
N LEU A 153 -8.19 -24.38 18.95
CA LEU A 153 -8.30 -25.15 17.70
C LEU A 153 -9.60 -25.93 17.54
N LEU A 154 -10.39 -26.11 18.60
CA LEU A 154 -11.69 -26.77 18.56
C LEU A 154 -12.87 -25.80 18.44
N ASN A 155 -12.65 -24.50 18.66
CA ASN A 155 -13.70 -23.51 18.52
C ASN A 155 -14.10 -23.34 17.04
N THR A 156 -15.36 -23.64 16.71
CA THR A 156 -15.93 -23.57 15.36
C THR A 156 -16.72 -22.29 15.09
N ASN A 157 -17.03 -21.50 16.12
CA ASN A 157 -17.90 -20.33 15.99
C ASN A 157 -17.18 -19.09 15.43
N VAL A 158 -15.90 -19.22 15.11
CA VAL A 158 -15.02 -18.13 14.66
C VAL A 158 -14.52 -18.41 13.23
N PRO A 159 -14.29 -17.36 12.42
CA PRO A 159 -13.74 -17.52 11.07
C PRO A 159 -12.33 -18.12 11.15
N ARG A 160 -12.04 -19.11 10.30
CA ARG A 160 -10.81 -19.92 10.31
C ARG A 160 -10.42 -20.36 8.90
N ALA A 161 -9.19 -20.84 8.75
CA ALA A 161 -8.78 -21.53 7.53
C ALA A 161 -9.42 -22.94 7.45
N ASN A 162 -9.60 -23.60 8.60
CA ASN A 162 -10.18 -24.94 8.72
C ASN A 162 -9.50 -25.99 7.81
N CYS A 163 -8.18 -25.86 7.66
CA CYS A 163 -7.35 -26.76 6.88
C CYS A 163 -6.29 -27.39 7.80
N ASN A 164 -5.00 -27.08 7.61
CA ASN A 164 -3.94 -27.59 8.48
C ASN A 164 -4.06 -27.05 9.91
N LYS A 165 -4.31 -27.91 10.90
CA LYS A 165 -4.34 -27.54 12.32
C LYS A 165 -3.01 -27.85 12.97
N ILE A 166 -2.30 -26.81 13.43
CA ILE A 166 -0.94 -26.96 13.96
C ILE A 166 -0.75 -26.25 15.30
N ILE A 167 0.03 -26.87 16.18
CA ILE A 167 0.52 -26.29 17.42
C ILE A 167 2.04 -26.25 17.34
N MET A 168 2.63 -25.09 17.65
CA MET A 168 4.08 -24.95 17.74
C MET A 168 4.48 -24.55 19.15
N LEU A 169 5.34 -25.33 19.79
CA LEU A 169 5.83 -25.10 21.15
C LEU A 169 7.28 -24.60 21.10
N PHE A 170 7.57 -23.43 21.69
CA PHE A 170 8.92 -22.91 21.90
C PHE A 170 9.29 -22.97 23.38
N THR A 171 10.33 -23.71 23.72
CA THR A 171 10.80 -23.94 25.10
C THR A 171 12.30 -24.28 25.12
N ASP A 172 12.93 -24.28 26.29
CA ASP A 172 14.33 -24.65 26.49
C ASP A 172 14.52 -26.10 26.94
N GLY A 173 13.46 -26.91 26.97
CA GLY A 173 13.50 -28.29 27.43
C GLY A 173 12.37 -28.56 28.42
N GLY A 174 12.13 -29.83 28.73
CA GLY A 174 10.97 -30.20 29.52
C GLY A 174 11.07 -31.59 30.10
N GLU A 175 10.52 -31.79 31.30
CA GLU A 175 10.49 -33.09 31.97
C GLU A 175 9.17 -33.85 31.71
N ASP A 176 8.05 -33.12 31.58
CA ASP A 176 6.72 -33.73 31.35
C ASP A 176 6.40 -33.85 29.86
N ARG A 177 5.75 -34.97 29.49
CA ARG A 177 5.27 -35.28 28.14
C ARG A 177 3.81 -34.87 27.90
N ALA A 178 3.06 -34.52 28.95
CA ALA A 178 1.64 -34.16 28.87
C ALA A 178 0.78 -35.18 28.08
N GLN A 179 1.09 -36.47 28.24
CA GLN A 179 0.51 -37.56 27.46
C GLN A 179 -1.02 -37.65 27.61
N ASP A 180 -1.53 -37.36 28.81
CA ASP A 180 -2.94 -37.31 29.17
C ASP A 180 -3.73 -36.33 28.27
N VAL A 181 -3.17 -35.14 28.00
CA VAL A 181 -3.82 -34.13 27.15
C VAL A 181 -3.93 -34.63 25.70
N PHE A 182 -2.87 -35.22 25.16
CA PHE A 182 -2.90 -35.73 23.78
C PHE A 182 -3.83 -36.93 23.61
N MET A 183 -3.92 -37.80 24.62
CA MET A 183 -4.86 -38.93 24.62
C MET A 183 -6.33 -38.47 24.64
N GLN A 184 -6.63 -37.36 25.32
CA GLN A 184 -7.97 -36.80 25.38
C GLN A 184 -8.38 -36.08 24.09
N TYR A 185 -7.50 -35.23 23.53
CA TYR A 185 -7.87 -34.28 22.48
C TYR A 185 -7.52 -34.73 21.06
N ASN A 186 -6.42 -35.46 20.85
CA ASN A 186 -5.89 -35.73 19.51
C ASN A 186 -5.93 -37.21 19.11
N TRP A 187 -6.15 -38.14 20.05
CA TRP A 187 -6.17 -39.57 19.79
C TRP A 187 -7.60 -40.06 19.46
N PRO A 188 -7.81 -41.04 18.54
CA PRO A 188 -6.82 -41.78 17.75
C PRO A 188 -6.44 -41.16 16.39
N ASN A 189 -7.21 -40.19 15.89
CA ASN A 189 -7.11 -39.72 14.50
C ASN A 189 -5.87 -38.83 14.23
N LYS A 190 -5.30 -38.20 15.26
CA LYS A 190 -4.13 -37.32 15.19
C LYS A 190 -4.28 -36.23 14.12
N THR A 191 -5.38 -35.49 14.19
CA THR A 191 -5.71 -34.44 13.22
C THR A 191 -4.86 -33.18 13.41
N VAL A 192 -4.41 -32.92 14.64
CA VAL A 192 -3.55 -31.76 14.96
C VAL A 192 -2.09 -32.18 14.94
N ARG A 193 -1.25 -31.44 14.22
CA ARG A 193 0.20 -31.65 14.20
C ARG A 193 0.89 -30.78 15.24
N VAL A 194 1.87 -31.35 15.96
CA VAL A 194 2.59 -30.64 17.03
C VAL A 194 4.06 -30.55 16.70
N PHE A 195 4.56 -29.33 16.56
CA PHE A 195 5.98 -29.04 16.35
C PHE A 195 6.59 -28.51 17.64
N THR A 196 7.79 -28.97 17.96
CA THR A 196 8.50 -28.58 19.18
C THR A 196 9.85 -27.99 18.84
N PHE A 197 10.14 -26.81 19.37
CA PHE A 197 11.38 -26.07 19.18
C PHE A 197 12.12 -25.99 20.51
N SER A 198 13.30 -26.63 20.56
CA SER A 198 14.26 -26.45 21.64
C SER A 198 15.13 -25.24 21.32
N VAL A 199 15.09 -24.21 22.17
CA VAL A 199 15.74 -22.93 21.89
C VAL A 199 16.83 -22.61 22.92
N GLY A 200 17.96 -22.12 22.43
CA GLY A 200 19.10 -21.74 23.26
C GLY A 200 20.10 -22.87 23.46
N GLN A 201 21.15 -22.55 24.20
CA GLN A 201 22.12 -23.54 24.64
C GLN A 201 21.85 -23.84 26.11
N HIS A 202 21.30 -25.02 26.36
CA HIS A 202 20.85 -25.46 27.68
C HIS A 202 21.21 -26.93 27.89
N ASN A 203 21.18 -27.36 29.16
CA ASN A 203 21.43 -28.74 29.56
C ASN A 203 20.14 -29.48 29.97
N TYR A 204 18.97 -28.89 29.76
CA TYR A 204 17.68 -29.55 30.02
C TYR A 204 17.42 -30.70 29.05
N ASP A 205 16.62 -31.68 29.48
CA ASP A 205 16.26 -32.83 28.65
C ASP A 205 15.30 -32.41 27.52
N VAL A 206 15.64 -32.84 26.30
CA VAL A 206 14.86 -32.60 25.08
C VAL A 206 14.07 -33.83 24.65
N THR A 207 14.28 -34.98 25.31
CA THR A 207 13.62 -36.26 24.97
C THR A 207 12.10 -36.17 25.02
N PRO A 208 11.48 -35.48 26.02
CA PRO A 208 10.04 -35.29 26.03
C PRO A 208 9.51 -34.48 24.83
N LEU A 209 10.24 -33.44 24.39
CA LEU A 209 9.86 -32.64 23.22
C LEU A 209 9.88 -33.47 21.94
N GLN A 210 10.95 -34.25 21.74
CA GLN A 210 11.07 -35.18 20.62
C GLN A 210 9.92 -36.20 20.60
N TRP A 211 9.54 -36.71 21.78
CA TRP A 211 8.41 -37.63 21.92
C TRP A 211 7.07 -36.98 21.55
N ILE A 212 6.82 -35.74 21.98
CA ILE A 212 5.60 -34.98 21.65
C ILE A 212 5.50 -34.79 20.13
N ALA A 213 6.59 -34.37 19.48
CA ALA A 213 6.62 -34.16 18.03
C ALA A 213 6.38 -35.47 17.26
N CYS A 214 7.06 -36.56 17.63
CA CYS A 214 6.92 -37.86 16.99
C CYS A 214 5.50 -38.43 17.13
N THR A 215 4.92 -38.33 18.32
CA THR A 215 3.60 -38.91 18.61
C THR A 215 2.49 -38.24 17.80
N ASN A 216 2.63 -36.94 17.53
CA ASN A 216 1.62 -36.11 16.88
C ASN A 216 1.94 -35.78 15.40
N LYS A 217 2.73 -36.61 14.70
CA LYS A 217 3.06 -36.44 13.26
C LYS A 217 3.65 -35.05 12.92
N GLY A 218 4.35 -34.44 13.86
CA GLY A 218 5.04 -33.16 13.65
C GLY A 218 6.52 -33.34 13.44
N TYR A 219 7.31 -32.36 13.88
CA TYR A 219 8.76 -32.36 13.75
C TYR A 219 9.43 -31.62 14.90
N TYR A 220 10.67 -32.00 15.19
CA TYR A 220 11.50 -31.42 16.25
C TYR A 220 12.58 -30.54 15.63
N PHE A 221 12.75 -29.33 16.17
CA PHE A 221 13.74 -28.37 15.71
C PHE A 221 14.60 -27.87 16.88
N GLU A 222 15.89 -27.63 16.62
CA GLU A 222 16.83 -27.12 17.61
C GLU A 222 17.45 -25.78 17.15
N ILE A 223 17.20 -24.70 17.89
CA ILE A 223 17.65 -23.34 17.58
C ILE A 223 18.72 -22.91 18.60
N ARG A 224 19.99 -23.07 18.24
CA ARG A 224 21.11 -22.70 19.12
C ARG A 224 21.54 -21.24 19.01
N SER A 225 21.25 -20.59 17.88
CA SER A 225 21.75 -19.24 17.57
C SER A 225 20.78 -18.46 16.70
N ILE A 226 20.99 -17.14 16.61
CA ILE A 226 20.18 -16.25 15.76
C ILE A 226 20.24 -16.64 14.27
N CYS A 227 21.39 -17.12 13.78
CA CYS A 227 21.54 -17.53 12.38
C CYS A 227 20.74 -18.80 12.06
N ALA A 228 20.56 -19.69 13.05
CA ALA A 228 19.79 -20.92 12.89
C ALA A 228 18.28 -20.67 12.82
N ILE A 229 17.79 -19.56 13.39
CA ILE A 229 16.37 -19.22 13.40
C ILE A 229 15.81 -19.23 11.98
N ARG A 230 16.47 -18.52 11.05
CA ARG A 230 15.93 -18.31 9.71
C ARG A 230 15.65 -19.62 8.98
N ILE A 231 16.51 -20.63 9.12
CA ILE A 231 16.34 -21.91 8.40
C ILE A 231 15.25 -22.76 9.09
N ASN A 232 15.38 -22.93 10.40
CA ASN A 232 14.50 -23.83 11.17
C ASN A 232 13.04 -23.35 11.22
N THR A 233 12.80 -22.04 11.16
CA THR A 233 11.41 -21.51 11.14
C THR A 233 10.71 -21.72 9.80
N GLN A 234 11.38 -22.23 8.76
CA GLN A 234 10.79 -22.48 7.44
C GLN A 234 10.57 -23.96 7.14
N GLU A 235 11.43 -24.83 7.66
CA GLU A 235 11.44 -26.28 7.34
C GLU A 235 10.13 -27.00 7.70
N TYR A 236 9.28 -26.44 8.57
CA TYR A 236 7.98 -27.03 8.87
C TYR A 236 7.06 -27.11 7.63
N LEU A 237 7.27 -26.25 6.62
CA LEU A 237 6.52 -26.27 5.37
C LEU A 237 6.71 -27.60 4.60
N ASP A 238 7.90 -28.19 4.67
CA ASP A 238 8.19 -29.49 4.04
C ASP A 238 7.35 -30.61 4.65
N VAL A 239 7.00 -30.49 5.94
CA VAL A 239 6.12 -31.44 6.63
C VAL A 239 4.66 -31.22 6.25
N LEU A 240 4.25 -29.96 6.06
CA LEU A 240 2.89 -29.60 5.64
C LEU A 240 2.62 -29.92 4.17
N GLY A 241 3.64 -29.92 3.31
CA GLY A 241 3.52 -30.26 1.90
C GLY A 241 3.29 -31.76 1.63
N ARG A 242 3.54 -32.67 2.58
CA ARG A 242 3.47 -34.12 2.35
C ARG A 242 2.11 -34.65 1.85
N PRO A 243 0.96 -34.26 2.46
CA PRO A 243 -0.36 -34.69 1.97
C PRO A 243 -0.65 -34.17 0.56
N MET A 244 -0.15 -32.97 0.24
CA MET A 244 -0.29 -32.36 -1.07
C MET A 244 0.46 -33.15 -2.15
N VAL A 245 1.67 -33.64 -1.84
CA VAL A 245 2.43 -34.53 -2.74
C VAL A 245 1.66 -35.84 -2.99
N LEU A 246 1.04 -36.42 -1.95
CA LEU A 246 0.26 -37.66 -2.06
C LEU A 246 -1.05 -37.51 -2.83
N ALA A 247 -1.64 -36.31 -2.86
CA ALA A 247 -2.82 -36.01 -3.66
C ALA A 247 -2.53 -35.97 -5.16
N GLY A 248 -1.26 -35.95 -5.57
CA GLY A 248 -0.86 -36.11 -6.97
C GLY A 248 -1.40 -35.00 -7.87
N SER A 249 -2.12 -35.36 -8.94
CA SER A 249 -2.65 -34.40 -9.91
C SER A 249 -3.63 -33.41 -9.30
N ASP A 250 -4.42 -33.82 -8.30
CA ASP A 250 -5.49 -33.00 -7.74
C ASP A 250 -4.94 -31.78 -6.98
N ALA A 251 -3.72 -31.90 -6.46
CA ALA A 251 -2.99 -30.83 -5.79
C ALA A 251 -2.26 -29.87 -6.74
N LYS A 252 -2.15 -30.18 -8.04
CA LYS A 252 -1.52 -29.31 -9.03
C LYS A 252 -2.50 -28.25 -9.52
N GLN A 253 -2.87 -27.35 -8.63
CA GLN A 253 -3.74 -26.20 -8.93
C GLN A 253 -2.89 -24.93 -8.93
N VAL A 254 -3.09 -24.08 -9.94
CA VAL A 254 -2.42 -22.78 -10.00
C VAL A 254 -3.04 -21.87 -8.95
N GLN A 255 -2.19 -21.33 -8.08
CA GLN A 255 -2.60 -20.36 -7.06
C GLN A 255 -1.96 -19.02 -7.33
N TRP A 256 -2.75 -17.96 -7.23
CA TRP A 256 -2.30 -16.59 -7.43
C TRP A 256 -2.02 -15.91 -6.09
N THR A 257 -0.89 -15.23 -6.03
CA THR A 257 -0.52 -14.44 -4.85
C THR A 257 -1.26 -13.11 -4.76
N ASN A 258 -1.26 -12.53 -3.56
CA ASN A 258 -1.51 -11.10 -3.38
C ASN A 258 -0.46 -10.27 -4.14
N VAL A 259 -0.79 -9.01 -4.39
CA VAL A 259 0.13 -8.06 -5.05
C VAL A 259 1.32 -7.79 -4.14
N TYR A 260 2.53 -7.95 -4.68
CA TYR A 260 3.76 -7.63 -3.96
C TYR A 260 4.79 -6.95 -4.88
N GLN A 261 5.80 -6.35 -4.27
CA GLN A 261 6.89 -5.72 -5.00
C GLN A 261 7.94 -6.76 -5.38
N ASP A 262 8.25 -6.87 -6.67
CA ASP A 262 9.25 -7.79 -7.20
C ASP A 262 10.65 -7.51 -6.62
N ALA A 263 11.39 -8.59 -6.36
CA ALA A 263 12.75 -8.54 -5.85
C ALA A 263 13.78 -8.04 -6.89
N LEU A 264 13.52 -8.26 -8.19
CA LEU A 264 14.38 -7.80 -9.27
C LEU A 264 14.07 -6.36 -9.70
N GLY A 265 13.02 -5.75 -9.14
CA GLY A 265 12.67 -4.36 -9.34
C GLY A 265 11.77 -4.09 -10.55
N LEU A 266 11.02 -5.09 -11.06
CA LEU A 266 10.00 -4.84 -12.09
C LEU A 266 8.91 -3.89 -11.63
N GLY A 267 8.60 -3.88 -10.33
CA GLY A 267 7.49 -3.11 -9.77
C GLY A 267 6.52 -4.02 -9.04
N MET A 268 5.23 -3.71 -9.14
CA MET A 268 4.16 -4.47 -8.48
C MET A 268 3.73 -5.63 -9.40
N VAL A 269 3.77 -6.85 -8.87
CA VAL A 269 3.48 -8.09 -9.61
C VAL A 269 2.53 -8.99 -8.84
N VAL A 270 1.90 -9.91 -9.58
CA VAL A 270 1.26 -11.11 -9.03
C VAL A 270 1.93 -12.33 -9.64
N THR A 271 2.09 -13.39 -8.84
CA THR A 271 2.74 -14.62 -9.29
C THR A 271 1.75 -15.76 -9.31
N GLY A 272 1.65 -16.43 -10.45
CA GLY A 272 0.97 -17.72 -10.57
C GLY A 272 1.92 -18.83 -10.13
N THR A 273 1.54 -19.61 -9.13
CA THR A 273 2.41 -20.59 -8.46
C THR A 273 1.92 -22.01 -8.65
N LEU A 274 2.85 -22.95 -8.80
CA LEU A 274 2.57 -24.38 -8.93
C LEU A 274 3.65 -25.22 -8.23
N PRO A 275 3.30 -26.17 -7.35
CA PRO A 275 4.29 -27.05 -6.72
C PRO A 275 4.83 -28.10 -7.69
N VAL A 276 6.12 -28.40 -7.54
CA VAL A 276 6.81 -29.48 -8.27
C VAL A 276 7.11 -30.61 -7.31
N PHE A 277 6.59 -31.80 -7.58
CA PHE A 277 6.74 -32.97 -6.72
C PHE A 277 7.93 -33.83 -7.09
N ASN A 278 8.58 -34.42 -6.08
CA ASN A 278 9.57 -35.46 -6.32
C ASN A 278 8.87 -36.80 -6.53
N LEU A 279 8.91 -37.30 -7.76
CA LEU A 279 8.29 -38.58 -8.14
C LEU A 279 9.25 -39.77 -8.05
N THR A 280 10.47 -39.59 -7.53
CA THR A 280 11.39 -40.72 -7.37
C THR A 280 10.88 -41.69 -6.32
N THR A 281 10.99 -42.98 -6.62
CA THR A 281 10.60 -44.09 -5.75
C THR A 281 11.84 -44.69 -5.10
N ASP A 282 11.96 -44.55 -3.77
CA ASP A 282 12.99 -45.24 -3.00
C ASP A 282 12.38 -46.54 -2.43
N GLY A 283 12.56 -47.64 -3.16
CA GLY A 283 11.96 -48.94 -2.81
C GLY A 283 10.42 -48.91 -2.87
N ASN A 284 9.74 -49.29 -1.78
CA ASN A 284 8.27 -49.32 -1.68
C ASN A 284 7.66 -47.98 -1.22
N SER A 285 8.45 -46.95 -0.94
CA SER A 285 7.97 -45.64 -0.49
C SER A 285 8.25 -44.56 -1.54
N GLN A 286 7.20 -43.86 -1.98
CA GLN A 286 7.34 -42.64 -2.77
C GLN A 286 7.91 -41.52 -1.91
N ASN A 287 8.78 -40.69 -2.49
CA ASN A 287 9.24 -39.48 -1.84
C ASN A 287 8.07 -38.50 -1.63
N GLN A 288 7.91 -38.02 -0.40
CA GLN A 288 6.76 -37.19 0.02
C GLN A 288 7.11 -35.70 0.09
N LEU A 289 8.22 -35.29 -0.54
CA LEU A 289 8.71 -33.91 -0.53
C LEU A 289 8.52 -33.23 -1.88
N ILE A 290 8.37 -31.92 -1.85
CA ILE A 290 8.41 -31.08 -3.04
C ILE A 290 9.87 -30.89 -3.48
N LEU A 291 10.11 -30.86 -4.79
CA LEU A 291 11.39 -30.40 -5.35
C LEU A 291 11.53 -28.88 -5.23
N GLY A 292 10.39 -28.19 -5.25
CA GLY A 292 10.33 -26.74 -5.25
C GLY A 292 8.99 -26.23 -5.77
N VAL A 293 8.93 -24.93 -6.05
CA VAL A 293 7.75 -24.25 -6.57
C VAL A 293 8.15 -23.50 -7.85
N MET A 294 7.34 -23.64 -8.90
CA MET A 294 7.43 -22.81 -10.09
C MET A 294 6.53 -21.59 -9.94
N GLY A 295 7.04 -20.43 -10.34
CA GLY A 295 6.32 -19.16 -10.36
C GLY A 295 6.45 -18.51 -11.73
N VAL A 296 5.37 -17.89 -12.20
CA VAL A 296 5.38 -16.97 -13.34
C VAL A 296 4.79 -15.63 -12.90
N ASP A 297 5.53 -14.56 -13.16
CA ASP A 297 5.13 -13.22 -12.77
C ASP A 297 4.29 -12.55 -13.87
N VAL A 298 3.22 -11.87 -13.46
CA VAL A 298 2.42 -10.97 -14.29
C VAL A 298 2.54 -9.57 -13.71
N HIS A 299 3.02 -8.63 -14.52
CA HIS A 299 3.12 -7.24 -14.09
C HIS A 299 1.75 -6.57 -14.09
N LEU A 300 1.48 -5.74 -13.08
CA LEU A 300 0.18 -5.07 -12.99
C LEU A 300 -0.14 -4.19 -14.21
N ASP A 301 0.87 -3.64 -14.90
CA ASP A 301 0.62 -2.83 -16.08
C ASP A 301 0.14 -3.64 -17.28
N GLU A 302 0.47 -4.93 -17.34
CA GLU A 302 -0.07 -5.84 -18.37
C GLU A 302 -1.57 -6.07 -18.14
N ILE A 303 -1.98 -6.25 -16.87
CA ILE A 303 -3.39 -6.34 -16.48
C ILE A 303 -4.11 -5.01 -16.76
N LYS A 304 -3.45 -3.87 -16.55
CA LYS A 304 -4.01 -2.54 -16.90
C LYS A 304 -4.21 -2.38 -18.41
N ARG A 305 -3.32 -2.91 -19.25
CA ARG A 305 -3.46 -2.88 -20.71
C ARG A 305 -4.69 -3.66 -21.20
N LEU A 306 -5.05 -4.74 -20.52
CA LEU A 306 -6.28 -5.50 -20.79
C LEU A 306 -7.56 -4.78 -20.34
N THR A 307 -7.44 -3.69 -19.57
CA THR A 307 -8.56 -2.94 -18.99
C THR A 307 -8.53 -1.47 -19.45
N PRO A 308 -8.77 -1.20 -20.75
CA PRO A 308 -8.66 0.13 -21.32
C PRO A 308 -9.64 1.12 -20.70
N ARG A 309 -9.12 2.22 -20.16
CA ARG A 309 -9.92 3.27 -19.49
C ARG A 309 -10.55 4.27 -20.45
N TYR A 310 -10.00 4.45 -21.65
CA TYR A 310 -10.46 5.47 -22.60
C TYR A 310 -11.92 5.27 -23.03
N ASN A 311 -12.35 4.02 -23.24
CA ASN A 311 -13.75 3.71 -23.59
C ASN A 311 -14.74 3.97 -22.45
N LEU A 312 -14.28 4.04 -21.20
CA LEU A 312 -15.13 4.20 -20.01
C LEU A 312 -15.28 5.67 -19.59
N GLY A 313 -14.47 6.57 -20.18
CA GLY A 313 -14.29 7.97 -19.81
C GLY A 313 -13.56 8.17 -18.49
N ALA A 314 -13.20 9.43 -18.17
CA ALA A 314 -12.31 9.76 -17.04
C ALA A 314 -12.78 9.30 -15.65
N ASN A 315 -14.09 9.19 -15.46
CA ASN A 315 -14.72 8.80 -14.21
C ASN A 315 -15.09 7.31 -14.15
N GLY A 316 -15.14 6.63 -15.30
CA GLY A 316 -15.33 5.19 -15.36
C GLY A 316 -14.04 4.45 -15.03
N TYR A 317 -14.14 3.34 -14.30
CA TYR A 317 -12.98 2.53 -14.01
C TYR A 317 -13.32 1.07 -13.74
N ILE A 318 -12.33 0.22 -14.00
CA ILE A 318 -12.36 -1.19 -13.65
C ILE A 318 -11.58 -1.38 -12.36
N PHE A 319 -12.06 -2.28 -11.51
CA PHE A 319 -11.38 -2.74 -10.33
C PHE A 319 -11.44 -4.26 -10.26
N ALA A 320 -10.39 -4.88 -9.74
CA ALA A 320 -10.34 -6.32 -9.55
C ALA A 320 -10.14 -6.62 -8.08
N MET A 321 -10.89 -7.59 -7.55
CA MET A 321 -10.83 -8.00 -6.16
C MET A 321 -10.58 -9.51 -6.05
N ASP A 322 -9.91 -9.89 -4.98
CA ASP A 322 -9.71 -11.27 -4.58
C ASP A 322 -10.86 -11.75 -3.64
N PRO A 323 -10.95 -13.04 -3.29
CA PRO A 323 -11.98 -13.56 -2.38
C PRO A 323 -11.78 -13.11 -0.92
N ASN A 324 -10.64 -12.46 -0.64
CA ASN A 324 -10.30 -11.88 0.66
C ASN A 324 -10.72 -10.41 0.80
N GLY A 325 -11.18 -9.77 -0.29
CA GLY A 325 -11.55 -8.37 -0.34
C GLY A 325 -10.36 -7.41 -0.56
N TYR A 326 -9.16 -7.93 -0.88
CA TYR A 326 -8.04 -7.14 -1.35
C TYR A 326 -8.22 -6.75 -2.82
N LEU A 327 -7.75 -5.55 -3.16
CA LEU A 327 -7.83 -5.02 -4.51
C LEU A 327 -6.55 -5.35 -5.27
N LEU A 328 -6.70 -6.05 -6.40
CA LEU A 328 -5.65 -6.31 -7.37
C LEU A 328 -5.35 -5.06 -8.21
N LEU A 329 -6.43 -4.38 -8.66
CA LEU A 329 -6.35 -3.19 -9.50
C LEU A 329 -7.35 -2.16 -9.01
N HIS A 330 -6.87 -0.95 -8.74
CA HIS A 330 -7.73 0.18 -8.42
C HIS A 330 -7.08 1.52 -8.82
N PRO A 331 -7.77 2.43 -9.53
CA PRO A 331 -7.21 3.73 -9.91
C PRO A 331 -6.97 4.67 -8.73
N ASN A 332 -7.81 4.62 -7.69
CA ASN A 332 -7.71 5.51 -6.53
C ASN A 332 -6.97 4.81 -5.38
N LEU A 333 -5.72 4.39 -5.59
CA LEU A 333 -4.85 3.99 -4.48
C LEU A 333 -4.39 5.22 -3.65
N GLN A 334 -4.39 6.40 -4.27
CA GLN A 334 -4.14 7.67 -3.59
C GLN A 334 -5.47 8.39 -3.29
N PRO A 335 -5.63 8.94 -2.07
CA PRO A 335 -6.79 9.75 -1.73
C PRO A 335 -6.77 11.08 -2.49
N LYS A 336 -7.93 11.50 -2.99
CA LYS A 336 -8.11 12.79 -3.69
C LYS A 336 -8.14 13.95 -2.70
N GLN A 337 -8.18 15.20 -3.17
CA GLN A 337 -8.31 16.36 -2.29
C GLN A 337 -9.78 16.70 -1.97
N TYR A 338 -10.68 16.45 -2.93
CA TYR A 338 -12.11 16.79 -2.83
C TYR A 338 -12.99 15.52 -2.83
N ILE A 339 -14.18 15.64 -2.23
CA ILE A 339 -15.24 14.64 -2.29
C ILE A 339 -16.44 15.25 -3.00
N ASP A 340 -16.98 14.54 -3.99
CA ASP A 340 -18.21 14.88 -4.67
C ASP A 340 -19.25 13.77 -4.42
N GLU A 341 -20.48 14.13 -4.05
CA GLU A 341 -21.60 13.19 -3.92
C GLU A 341 -22.18 12.88 -5.31
N VAL A 342 -21.92 11.69 -5.84
CA VAL A 342 -22.29 11.32 -7.21
C VAL A 342 -22.86 9.90 -7.26
N TYR A 343 -23.90 9.71 -8.06
CA TYR A 343 -24.44 8.38 -8.35
C TYR A 343 -23.55 7.61 -9.34
N ARG A 344 -23.15 6.38 -8.99
CA ARG A 344 -22.34 5.50 -9.83
C ARG A 344 -23.01 4.13 -9.96
N ALA A 345 -23.01 3.57 -11.17
CA ALA A 345 -23.46 2.21 -11.43
C ALA A 345 -22.29 1.23 -11.27
N TYR A 346 -22.50 0.17 -10.49
CA TYR A 346 -21.53 -0.90 -10.26
C TYR A 346 -22.05 -2.17 -10.92
N THR A 347 -21.20 -2.81 -11.70
CA THR A 347 -21.45 -4.14 -12.28
C THR A 347 -20.23 -5.01 -12.00
N TRP A 348 -20.41 -6.30 -11.77
CA TRP A 348 -19.29 -7.21 -11.51
C TRP A 348 -19.54 -8.59 -12.09
N THR A 349 -18.45 -9.28 -12.41
CA THR A 349 -18.46 -10.65 -12.92
C THR A 349 -17.25 -11.43 -12.39
N PRO A 350 -17.40 -12.71 -12.03
CA PRO A 350 -16.24 -13.55 -11.74
C PRO A 350 -15.41 -13.79 -13.00
N ILE A 351 -14.08 -13.89 -12.85
CA ILE A 351 -13.17 -14.26 -13.94
C ILE A 351 -13.06 -15.79 -13.97
N ASN A 352 -13.62 -16.41 -15.01
CA ASN A 352 -13.58 -17.87 -15.17
C ASN A 352 -12.14 -18.40 -15.14
N GLY A 353 -11.89 -19.42 -14.32
CA GLY A 353 -10.57 -20.04 -14.17
C GLY A 353 -9.70 -19.44 -13.06
N THR A 354 -10.16 -18.39 -12.37
CA THR A 354 -9.48 -17.80 -11.20
C THR A 354 -10.48 -17.49 -10.09
N ASP A 355 -9.98 -17.12 -8.90
CA ASP A 355 -10.80 -16.68 -7.77
C ASP A 355 -11.08 -15.17 -7.78
N TYR A 356 -10.62 -14.45 -8.80
CA TYR A 356 -10.80 -13.00 -8.91
C TYR A 356 -12.20 -12.63 -9.43
N SER A 357 -12.72 -11.51 -8.93
CA SER A 357 -13.90 -10.86 -9.46
C SER A 357 -13.53 -9.51 -10.06
N LEU A 358 -14.01 -9.24 -11.27
CA LEU A 358 -13.83 -7.97 -11.96
C LEU A 358 -15.08 -7.13 -11.79
N GLY A 359 -14.91 -5.92 -11.29
CA GLY A 359 -15.94 -4.90 -11.16
C GLY A 359 -15.71 -3.75 -12.13
N LEU A 360 -16.78 -3.22 -12.69
CA LEU A 360 -16.80 -2.05 -13.55
C LEU A 360 -17.69 -0.98 -12.89
N VAL A 361 -17.13 0.21 -12.75
CA VAL A 361 -17.82 1.41 -12.28
C VAL A 361 -18.00 2.36 -13.44
N LEU A 362 -19.25 2.71 -13.72
CA LEU A 362 -19.59 3.69 -14.74
C LEU A 362 -20.50 4.79 -14.18
N PRO A 363 -20.25 6.06 -14.51
CA PRO A 363 -21.23 7.11 -14.30
C PRO A 363 -22.35 6.98 -15.35
N PRO A 364 -23.61 7.37 -15.01
CA PRO A 364 -24.76 7.20 -15.91
C PRO A 364 -24.65 7.98 -17.23
N TYR A 365 -23.83 9.03 -17.27
CA TYR A 365 -23.62 9.82 -18.49
C TYR A 365 -22.57 9.22 -19.46
N ASN A 366 -21.89 8.13 -19.08
CA ASN A 366 -20.92 7.41 -19.92
C ASN A 366 -21.45 6.07 -20.44
N GLU A 367 -22.78 5.87 -20.45
CA GLU A 367 -23.39 4.71 -21.12
C GLU A 367 -23.20 4.74 -22.65
N PHE A 368 -22.93 5.93 -23.19
CA PHE A 368 -22.67 6.16 -24.61
C PHE A 368 -21.32 6.85 -24.77
N TYR A 369 -20.59 6.49 -25.84
CA TYR A 369 -19.33 7.13 -26.23
C TYR A 369 -19.40 7.58 -27.69
N ILE A 370 -18.53 8.51 -28.06
CA ILE A 370 -18.41 9.00 -29.43
C ILE A 370 -17.32 8.19 -30.12
N GLN A 371 -17.68 7.50 -31.19
CA GLN A 371 -16.73 6.88 -32.11
C GLN A 371 -16.66 7.73 -33.37
N ALA A 372 -15.46 8.16 -33.75
CA ALA A 372 -15.31 8.90 -35.00
C ALA A 372 -15.30 7.96 -36.19
N ASP A 373 -16.11 8.32 -37.19
CA ASP A 373 -16.05 7.76 -38.53
C ASP A 373 -15.18 8.70 -39.38
N LEU A 374 -13.96 8.27 -39.67
CA LEU A 374 -12.97 9.03 -40.45
C LEU A 374 -12.89 8.57 -41.91
N SER A 375 -13.94 7.98 -42.47
CA SER A 375 -13.96 7.47 -43.85
C SER A 375 -13.64 8.51 -44.95
N ASP A 376 -13.73 9.81 -44.66
CA ASP A 376 -13.45 10.88 -45.63
C ASP A 376 -11.97 11.36 -45.63
N VAL A 377 -11.23 10.98 -46.67
CA VAL A 377 -9.81 11.32 -46.91
C VAL A 377 -9.56 12.83 -46.97
N MET A 378 -10.53 13.63 -47.43
CA MET A 378 -10.41 15.09 -47.50
C MET A 378 -10.41 15.74 -46.11
N LEU A 379 -11.25 15.24 -45.20
CA LEU A 379 -11.35 15.71 -43.83
C LEU A 379 -10.07 15.37 -43.04
N GLN A 380 -9.47 14.21 -43.33
CA GLN A 380 -8.18 13.78 -42.77
C GLN A 380 -7.03 14.73 -43.17
N LEU A 381 -6.96 15.15 -44.44
CA LEU A 381 -5.91 16.05 -44.93
C LEU A 381 -6.05 17.48 -44.39
N GLN A 382 -7.27 17.97 -44.17
CA GLN A 382 -7.49 19.26 -43.51
C GLN A 382 -6.99 19.28 -42.05
N ILE A 383 -7.13 18.17 -41.33
CA ILE A 383 -6.61 18.02 -39.97
C ILE A 383 -5.08 17.97 -39.96
N LYS A 384 -4.45 17.32 -40.96
CA LYS A 384 -2.98 17.17 -41.06
C LYS A 384 -2.23 18.45 -41.48
N THR A 385 -2.86 19.36 -42.23
CA THR A 385 -2.15 20.47 -42.91
C THR A 385 -2.14 21.80 -42.13
N LYS A 386 -3.06 22.02 -41.19
CA LYS A 386 -3.15 23.29 -40.47
C LYS A 386 -2.27 23.28 -39.21
N LYS A 387 -1.09 23.90 -39.30
CA LYS A 387 -0.24 24.21 -38.13
C LYS A 387 -1.09 24.84 -37.01
N SER A 388 -1.01 24.23 -35.83
CA SER A 388 -1.66 24.70 -34.62
C SER A 388 -0.81 25.80 -33.97
N ASP A 389 -1.20 27.06 -34.11
CA ASP A 389 -0.56 28.18 -33.39
C ASP A 389 -0.83 28.16 -31.87
N SER A 390 -1.58 27.16 -31.36
CA SER A 390 -1.84 26.92 -29.93
C SER A 390 -1.08 25.69 -29.44
N TYR A 391 -0.38 25.82 -28.29
CA TYR A 391 0.26 24.69 -27.62
C TYR A 391 -0.79 23.64 -27.23
N CYS A 392 -0.54 22.39 -27.63
CA CYS A 392 -1.39 21.24 -27.37
C CYS A 392 -0.62 20.22 -26.54
N TYR A 393 -1.22 19.76 -25.45
CA TYR A 393 -0.74 18.61 -24.69
C TYR A 393 -1.40 17.35 -25.25
N LEU A 394 -0.58 16.34 -25.53
CA LEU A 394 -1.00 14.98 -25.86
C LEU A 394 -0.18 14.03 -25.00
N TYR A 395 -0.81 13.13 -24.26
CA TYR A 395 -0.09 12.20 -23.38
C TYR A 395 -0.83 10.85 -23.29
N ARG A 396 -0.77 10.04 -24.36
CA ARG A 396 -1.32 8.66 -24.39
C ARG A 396 -0.52 7.76 -25.31
N GLU A 397 -0.50 6.45 -25.04
CA GLU A 397 0.00 5.45 -25.99
C GLU A 397 -0.99 5.27 -27.15
N TYR A 398 -1.04 6.21 -28.10
CA TYR A 398 -1.94 6.16 -29.26
C TYR A 398 -1.62 5.00 -30.21
N CYS A 399 -0.35 4.60 -30.26
CA CYS A 399 0.16 3.56 -31.14
C CYS A 399 1.20 2.73 -30.38
N LYS A 400 1.30 1.44 -30.69
CA LYS A 400 2.31 0.54 -30.08
C LYS A 400 3.75 1.00 -30.31
N ARG A 401 4.00 1.72 -31.41
CA ARG A 401 5.33 2.23 -31.81
C ARG A 401 5.68 3.57 -31.15
N LEU A 402 4.74 4.21 -30.45
CA LEU A 402 4.94 5.52 -29.83
C LEU A 402 5.24 5.34 -28.34
N GLN A 403 6.45 5.69 -27.94
CA GLN A 403 6.83 5.70 -26.52
C GLN A 403 6.45 7.03 -25.87
N LEU A 404 5.92 6.97 -24.65
CA LEU A 404 5.70 8.14 -23.81
C LEU A 404 7.04 8.80 -23.46
N SER A 405 7.10 10.12 -23.54
CA SER A 405 8.25 10.90 -23.11
C SER A 405 7.80 12.03 -22.20
N ASP A 406 8.59 12.32 -21.16
CA ASP A 406 8.27 13.39 -20.20
C ASP A 406 8.25 14.79 -20.85
N ASN A 407 8.95 14.96 -21.96
CA ASN A 407 8.91 16.18 -22.76
C ASN A 407 7.77 16.12 -23.79
N ASN A 408 6.66 16.80 -23.49
CA ASN A 408 5.49 16.85 -24.36
C ASN A 408 5.79 17.39 -25.78
N THR A 409 6.75 18.30 -25.93
CA THR A 409 7.10 18.85 -27.26
C THR A 409 7.73 17.78 -28.15
N GLN A 410 8.61 16.96 -27.57
CA GLN A 410 9.25 15.83 -28.26
C GLN A 410 8.22 14.74 -28.57
N PHE A 411 7.36 14.44 -27.60
CA PHE A 411 6.25 13.49 -27.78
C PHE A 411 5.33 13.90 -28.95
N LEU A 412 4.94 15.17 -29.00
CA LEU A 412 4.10 15.71 -30.05
C LEU A 412 4.75 15.62 -31.43
N GLN A 413 6.06 15.91 -31.53
CA GLN A 413 6.79 15.79 -32.79
C GLN A 413 6.83 14.34 -33.28
N ASN A 414 7.12 13.39 -32.38
CA ASN A 414 7.14 11.96 -32.68
C ASN A 414 5.75 11.44 -33.07
N PHE A 415 4.70 11.93 -32.41
CA PHE A 415 3.32 11.61 -32.74
C PHE A 415 2.94 12.12 -34.14
N LEU A 416 3.27 13.38 -34.44
CA LEU A 416 2.99 13.99 -35.74
C LEU A 416 3.76 13.31 -36.88
N SER A 417 5.03 12.93 -36.67
CA SER A 417 5.79 12.18 -37.68
C SER A 417 5.19 10.80 -37.91
N LEU A 418 4.79 10.09 -36.84
CA LEU A 418 4.16 8.78 -36.95
C LEU A 418 2.81 8.84 -37.71
N MET A 419 2.02 9.88 -37.48
CA MET A 419 0.75 10.12 -38.19
C MET A 419 0.93 10.48 -39.68
N LEU A 420 2.12 10.93 -40.08
CA LEU A 420 2.46 11.13 -41.48
C LEU A 420 2.93 9.84 -42.14
N ASP A 421 3.59 8.96 -41.38
CA ASP A 421 4.14 7.69 -41.87
C ASP A 421 3.11 6.55 -41.92
N ILE A 422 2.12 6.55 -41.02
CA ILE A 422 1.13 5.47 -40.89
C ILE A 422 -0.15 5.75 -41.70
N SER A 423 -0.64 4.72 -42.40
CA SER A 423 -1.94 4.73 -43.08
C SER A 423 -3.09 4.60 -42.06
N PRO A 424 -4.23 5.30 -42.25
CA PRO A 424 -5.34 5.30 -41.30
C PRO A 424 -5.98 3.94 -40.99
N GLU A 425 -5.75 2.95 -41.84
CA GLU A 425 -6.33 1.61 -41.75
C GLU A 425 -5.47 0.59 -40.97
N SER A 426 -4.33 0.99 -40.40
CA SER A 426 -3.50 0.04 -39.65
C SER A 426 -4.09 -0.25 -38.26
N ASP A 427 -4.23 -1.52 -37.90
CA ASP A 427 -4.57 -1.99 -36.54
C ASP A 427 -3.51 -1.65 -35.47
N GLU A 428 -2.43 -0.94 -35.83
CA GLU A 428 -1.34 -0.58 -34.93
C GLU A 428 -1.63 0.65 -34.04
N CYS A 429 -2.65 1.45 -34.39
CA CYS A 429 -2.96 2.73 -33.75
C CYS A 429 -4.45 2.87 -33.47
N GLU A 430 -4.80 3.31 -32.26
CA GLU A 430 -6.15 3.79 -31.97
C GLU A 430 -6.28 5.23 -32.45
N TYR A 431 -7.11 5.45 -33.48
CA TYR A 431 -7.22 6.75 -34.12
C TYR A 431 -7.95 7.76 -33.22
N LEU A 432 -7.36 8.95 -33.11
CA LEU A 432 -7.95 10.12 -32.47
C LEU A 432 -9.18 10.60 -33.26
N GLY A 433 -10.35 10.22 -32.77
CA GLY A 433 -11.62 10.65 -33.34
C GLY A 433 -11.99 12.13 -33.10
N GLU A 434 -11.26 12.84 -32.25
CA GLU A 434 -11.65 14.19 -31.78
C GLU A 434 -10.83 15.34 -32.38
N GLY A 435 -10.27 15.15 -33.59
CA GLY A 435 -9.54 16.20 -34.31
C GLY A 435 -10.38 17.42 -34.73
N GLY A 436 -11.72 17.32 -34.69
CA GLY A 436 -12.63 18.32 -35.25
C GLY A 436 -12.79 19.64 -34.46
N ALA A 437 -12.38 19.71 -33.20
CA ALA A 437 -12.61 20.89 -32.35
C ALA A 437 -11.61 22.06 -32.57
N GLY A 438 -10.68 21.94 -33.53
CA GLY A 438 -9.65 22.95 -33.86
C GLY A 438 -10.18 24.31 -34.23
N GLU A 439 -11.10 24.33 -35.20
CA GLU A 439 -11.52 25.54 -35.88
C GLU A 439 -12.57 26.32 -35.07
N THR A 440 -13.52 25.60 -34.47
CA THR A 440 -14.55 26.17 -33.57
C THR A 440 -13.94 26.79 -32.32
N TRP A 441 -12.91 26.16 -31.74
CA TRP A 441 -12.18 26.71 -30.60
C TRP A 441 -11.49 28.03 -30.93
N ARG A 442 -10.73 28.08 -32.04
CA ARG A 442 -10.05 29.33 -32.47
C ARG A 442 -11.03 30.46 -32.72
N GLN A 443 -12.14 30.19 -33.41
CA GLN A 443 -13.15 31.21 -33.69
C GLN A 443 -13.80 31.74 -32.40
N CYS A 444 -13.96 30.90 -31.37
CA CYS A 444 -14.45 31.35 -30.06
C CYS A 444 -13.42 32.21 -29.34
N VAL A 445 -12.16 31.75 -29.28
CA VAL A 445 -11.03 32.45 -28.65
C VAL A 445 -10.80 33.83 -29.28
N GLN A 446 -10.77 33.93 -30.61
CA GLN A 446 -10.56 35.19 -31.32
C GLN A 446 -11.69 36.22 -31.11
N LYS A 447 -12.89 35.77 -30.74
CA LYS A 447 -14.02 36.65 -30.41
C LYS A 447 -14.03 37.14 -28.96
N MET A 448 -13.20 36.57 -28.09
CA MET A 448 -13.16 36.93 -26.66
C MET A 448 -12.13 38.02 -26.35
N ASN A 449 -12.55 39.04 -25.61
CA ASN A 449 -11.67 40.11 -25.11
C ASN A 449 -11.09 39.76 -23.72
N TYR A 450 -9.97 39.06 -23.69
CA TYR A 450 -9.28 38.55 -22.49
C TYR A 450 -9.02 39.61 -21.41
N CYS A 451 -8.46 40.76 -21.81
CA CYS A 451 -8.05 41.82 -20.87
C CYS A 451 -9.23 42.49 -20.16
N ARG A 452 -10.44 42.46 -20.75
CA ARG A 452 -11.62 43.11 -20.15
C ARG A 452 -12.19 42.30 -18.97
N TYR A 453 -12.08 40.99 -19.03
CA TYR A 453 -12.69 40.08 -18.05
C TYR A 453 -11.72 39.67 -16.93
N GLY A 454 -10.41 39.88 -17.10
CA GLY A 454 -9.40 39.48 -16.12
C GLY A 454 -9.05 38.00 -16.20
N PHE A 455 -8.96 37.47 -17.43
CA PHE A 455 -8.57 36.08 -17.69
C PHE A 455 -7.09 36.00 -18.05
N LEU A 456 -6.35 35.12 -17.37
CA LEU A 456 -4.94 34.82 -17.65
C LEU A 456 -4.80 33.82 -18.80
N ALA A 457 -5.64 32.79 -18.80
CA ALA A 457 -5.63 31.75 -19.82
C ALA A 457 -7.02 31.15 -20.01
N VAL A 458 -7.24 30.55 -21.17
CA VAL A 458 -8.45 29.81 -21.53
C VAL A 458 -8.01 28.47 -22.08
N PHE A 459 -8.66 27.39 -21.64
CA PHE A 459 -8.29 26.04 -22.01
C PHE A 459 -9.49 25.16 -22.34
N ALA A 460 -9.26 24.16 -23.17
CA ALA A 460 -10.21 23.11 -23.48
C ALA A 460 -9.50 21.76 -23.45
N SER A 461 -10.00 20.86 -22.61
CA SER A 461 -9.54 19.48 -22.49
C SER A 461 -10.62 18.56 -23.03
N THR A 462 -10.21 17.61 -23.86
CA THR A 462 -11.10 16.69 -24.59
C THR A 462 -10.94 15.26 -24.09
N ASP A 463 -11.91 14.40 -24.38
CA ASP A 463 -11.90 12.99 -24.00
C ASP A 463 -10.77 12.21 -24.70
N GLY A 464 -10.38 12.67 -25.89
CA GLY A 464 -9.23 12.16 -26.66
C GLY A 464 -7.84 12.45 -26.08
N GLY A 465 -7.72 13.03 -24.87
CA GLY A 465 -6.42 13.29 -24.24
C GLY A 465 -5.71 14.53 -24.77
N ILE A 466 -6.43 15.40 -25.51
CA ILE A 466 -5.90 16.67 -26.04
C ILE A 466 -6.34 17.80 -25.12
N THR A 467 -5.37 18.55 -24.59
CA THR A 467 -5.61 19.82 -23.88
C THR A 467 -5.00 20.97 -24.66
N ARG A 468 -5.81 21.98 -24.97
CA ARG A 468 -5.37 23.21 -25.63
C ARG A 468 -5.42 24.38 -24.66
N VAL A 469 -4.33 25.13 -24.56
CA VAL A 469 -4.22 26.30 -23.70
C VAL A 469 -3.89 27.53 -24.54
N PHE A 470 -4.53 28.66 -24.23
CA PHE A 470 -4.30 29.94 -24.87
C PHE A 470 -4.26 31.06 -23.83
N PRO A 471 -3.34 32.04 -23.91
CA PRO A 471 -2.28 32.20 -24.90
C PRO A 471 -1.09 31.26 -24.67
N ASN A 472 -0.18 31.19 -25.65
CA ASN A 472 0.98 30.30 -25.64
C ASN A 472 1.88 30.45 -24.40
N ASN A 473 2.11 31.67 -23.93
CA ASN A 473 2.91 31.93 -22.72
C ASN A 473 2.30 31.28 -21.47
N ALA A 474 0.97 31.18 -21.41
CA ALA A 474 0.29 30.54 -20.28
C ALA A 474 0.25 29.01 -20.39
N ALA A 475 0.52 28.47 -21.59
CA ALA A 475 0.68 27.04 -21.80
C ALA A 475 2.02 26.57 -21.22
N GLU A 476 3.10 27.34 -21.34
CA GLU A 476 4.39 27.02 -20.71
C GLU A 476 4.30 26.95 -19.18
N GLN A 477 3.35 27.69 -18.59
CA GLN A 477 3.03 27.71 -17.15
C GLN A 477 1.85 26.79 -16.80
N TRP A 478 1.63 25.74 -17.58
CA TRP A 478 0.60 24.75 -17.32
C TRP A 478 1.16 23.59 -16.49
N ASP A 479 0.81 23.59 -15.21
CA ASP A 479 1.33 22.66 -14.22
C ASP A 479 0.36 21.51 -13.85
N GLU A 480 -0.81 21.43 -14.50
CA GLU A 480 -1.71 20.28 -14.31
C GLU A 480 -1.22 19.08 -15.14
N ASP A 481 -1.64 17.88 -14.74
CA ASP A 481 -1.30 16.65 -15.46
C ASP A 481 -1.72 16.76 -16.95
N PRO A 482 -0.80 16.47 -17.90
CA PRO A 482 -1.10 16.56 -19.32
C PRO A 482 -2.19 15.59 -19.76
N GLU A 483 -2.40 14.48 -19.04
CA GLU A 483 -3.51 13.56 -19.25
C GLU A 483 -4.77 14.08 -18.53
N PRO A 484 -5.82 14.48 -19.26
CA PRO A 484 -7.05 14.99 -18.68
C PRO A 484 -7.71 13.99 -17.72
N PHE A 485 -7.57 12.70 -17.99
CA PHE A 485 -8.20 11.68 -17.14
C PHE A 485 -7.59 11.60 -15.76
N ASN A 486 -6.33 12.02 -15.56
CA ASN A 486 -5.69 12.05 -14.24
C ASN A 486 -6.00 13.35 -13.49
N SER A 487 -6.30 14.42 -14.23
CA SER A 487 -6.58 15.74 -13.69
C SER A 487 -7.87 15.80 -12.87
N ASN A 488 -7.79 16.37 -11.65
CA ASN A 488 -8.95 16.50 -10.77
C ASN A 488 -10.03 17.43 -11.35
N TYR A 489 -9.66 18.56 -11.98
CA TYR A 489 -10.64 19.51 -12.51
C TYR A 489 -11.54 18.88 -13.58
N TYR A 490 -10.98 17.99 -14.41
CA TYR A 490 -11.68 17.32 -15.49
C TYR A 490 -12.74 16.36 -14.93
N ARG A 491 -12.34 15.47 -14.02
CA ARG A 491 -13.23 14.51 -13.34
C ARG A 491 -14.37 15.21 -12.57
N ARG A 492 -14.05 16.25 -11.82
CA ARG A 492 -15.04 17.00 -11.01
C ARG A 492 -16.04 17.75 -11.87
N SER A 493 -15.59 18.31 -13.00
CA SER A 493 -16.46 19.04 -13.93
C SER A 493 -17.45 18.13 -14.65
N LEU A 494 -17.09 16.87 -14.90
CA LEU A 494 -17.98 15.90 -15.53
C LEU A 494 -19.08 15.43 -14.58
N ASP A 495 -18.75 15.23 -13.31
CA ASP A 495 -19.71 14.76 -12.29
C ASP A 495 -20.69 15.87 -11.86
N ASN A 496 -20.19 17.09 -11.67
CA ASN A 496 -20.99 18.21 -11.20
C ASN A 496 -21.66 19.00 -12.35
N ARG A 497 -22.72 19.75 -12.02
CA ARG A 497 -23.34 20.72 -12.93
C ARG A 497 -22.96 22.14 -12.50
N GLY A 498 -22.62 22.98 -13.47
CA GLY A 498 -22.23 24.38 -13.25
C GLY A 498 -20.73 24.63 -13.39
N TYR A 499 -20.26 25.71 -12.75
CA TYR A 499 -18.86 26.14 -12.80
C TYR A 499 -18.12 25.68 -11.54
N MET A 500 -17.07 24.90 -11.76
CA MET A 500 -16.20 24.38 -10.70
C MET A 500 -14.99 25.27 -10.53
N PHE A 501 -14.86 25.88 -9.36
CA PHE A 501 -13.72 26.67 -8.95
C PHE A 501 -12.73 25.78 -8.20
N LYS A 502 -11.47 25.82 -8.63
CA LYS A 502 -10.34 25.12 -8.02
C LYS A 502 -9.20 26.12 -7.83
N LEU A 503 -8.56 26.09 -6.67
CA LEU A 503 -7.33 26.86 -6.42
C LEU A 503 -6.11 26.10 -6.93
N TYR A 504 -5.18 26.83 -7.53
CA TYR A 504 -3.93 26.31 -8.07
C TYR A 504 -2.72 26.97 -7.40
N PHE A 505 -1.73 26.15 -7.03
CA PHE A 505 -0.49 26.58 -6.39
C PHE A 505 0.71 26.29 -7.30
N THR A 506 1.40 27.35 -7.73
CA THR A 506 2.71 27.22 -8.37
C THR A 506 3.74 26.80 -7.31
N LYS A 507 4.27 25.58 -7.42
CA LYS A 507 5.25 25.03 -6.46
C LYS A 507 6.72 25.40 -6.75
N PHE A 508 6.98 26.32 -7.67
CA PHE A 508 8.34 26.71 -8.02
C PHE A 508 8.54 28.22 -7.91
N ALA A 509 9.53 28.58 -7.10
CA ALA A 509 10.08 29.91 -6.82
C ALA A 509 9.40 30.73 -5.71
N GLU A 510 10.24 31.55 -5.04
CA GLU A 510 9.95 32.42 -3.90
C GLU A 510 8.80 33.43 -4.13
N ASN A 511 8.30 33.54 -5.37
CA ASN A 511 7.11 34.29 -5.78
C ASN A 511 6.02 33.33 -6.27
N SER A 512 5.32 32.66 -5.35
CA SER A 512 4.17 31.82 -5.70
C SER A 512 2.98 32.70 -6.10
N SER A 513 2.63 32.68 -7.39
CA SER A 513 1.36 33.25 -7.85
C SER A 513 0.26 32.19 -7.67
N VAL A 514 -0.75 32.53 -6.87
CA VAL A 514 -1.93 31.69 -6.67
C VAL A 514 -2.94 32.05 -7.76
N GLY A 515 -3.32 31.05 -8.55
CA GLY A 515 -4.31 31.21 -9.62
C GLY A 515 -5.62 30.49 -9.28
N ILE A 516 -6.74 30.98 -9.81
CA ILE A 516 -8.03 30.29 -9.71
C ILE A 516 -8.36 29.68 -11.07
N LEU A 517 -8.56 28.38 -11.08
CA LEU A 517 -9.01 27.61 -12.24
C LEU A 517 -10.53 27.44 -12.17
N VAL A 518 -11.23 27.87 -13.22
CA VAL A 518 -12.67 27.63 -13.36
C VAL A 518 -12.88 26.67 -14.51
N SER A 519 -13.68 25.62 -14.30
CA SER A 519 -13.92 24.57 -15.29
C SER A 519 -15.40 24.18 -15.33
N SER A 520 -15.88 23.78 -16.51
CA SER A 520 -17.24 23.29 -16.72
C SER A 520 -17.28 22.30 -17.88
N ALA A 521 -18.09 21.25 -17.73
CA ALA A 521 -18.27 20.24 -18.77
C ALA A 521 -19.20 20.76 -19.89
N VAL A 522 -18.85 20.42 -21.12
CA VAL A 522 -19.68 20.66 -22.30
C VAL A 522 -20.73 19.57 -22.37
N GLU A 523 -22.00 19.94 -22.24
CA GLU A 523 -23.13 18.99 -22.33
C GLU A 523 -23.75 19.07 -23.73
N VAL A 524 -23.80 17.93 -24.43
CA VAL A 524 -24.40 17.82 -25.77
C VAL A 524 -25.50 16.77 -25.73
N ASN A 525 -26.65 17.08 -26.32
CA ASN A 525 -27.76 16.12 -26.45
C ASN A 525 -27.91 15.71 -27.92
N LEU A 526 -27.59 14.46 -28.24
CA LEU A 526 -27.73 13.88 -29.57
C LEU A 526 -28.83 12.81 -29.56
N GLY A 527 -29.98 13.11 -30.18
CA GLY A 527 -31.08 12.14 -30.30
C GLY A 527 -31.65 11.67 -28.97
N GLY A 528 -31.66 12.52 -27.93
CA GLY A 528 -32.14 12.17 -26.58
C GLY A 528 -31.06 11.55 -25.68
N LYS A 529 -29.83 11.40 -26.16
CA LYS A 529 -28.68 10.90 -25.40
C LYS A 529 -27.82 12.06 -24.95
N LEU A 530 -27.60 12.18 -23.63
CA LEU A 530 -26.72 13.16 -23.03
C LEU A 530 -25.26 12.67 -23.10
N LEU A 531 -24.38 13.51 -23.64
CA LEU A 531 -22.95 13.25 -23.77
C LEU A 531 -22.14 14.43 -23.21
N LYS A 532 -20.96 14.12 -22.66
CA LYS A 532 -20.01 15.12 -22.13
C LYS A 532 -18.61 14.95 -22.73
N PRO A 533 -18.37 15.42 -23.97
CA PRO A 533 -17.12 15.13 -24.70
C PRO A 533 -15.91 15.97 -24.27
N ALA A 534 -16.12 17.13 -23.65
CA ALA A 534 -15.04 18.05 -23.33
C ALA A 534 -15.31 18.84 -22.06
N VAL A 535 -14.24 19.34 -21.45
CA VAL A 535 -14.27 20.28 -20.33
C VAL A 535 -13.56 21.55 -20.77
N VAL A 536 -14.25 22.68 -20.64
CA VAL A 536 -13.69 24.00 -20.95
C VAL A 536 -13.48 24.78 -19.66
N GLY A 537 -12.49 25.66 -19.66
CA GLY A 537 -12.21 26.45 -18.49
C GLY A 537 -11.34 27.67 -18.72
N VAL A 538 -11.18 28.45 -17.66
CA VAL A 538 -10.40 29.69 -17.64
C VAL A 538 -9.53 29.74 -16.39
N LYS A 539 -8.31 30.28 -16.53
CA LYS A 539 -7.48 30.71 -15.41
C LYS A 539 -7.78 32.18 -15.15
N LEU A 540 -8.20 32.50 -13.93
CA LEU A 540 -8.50 33.85 -13.50
C LEU A 540 -7.28 34.52 -12.88
N ASP A 541 -7.16 35.82 -13.11
CA ASP A 541 -6.22 36.65 -12.37
C ASP A 541 -6.78 36.96 -10.97
N LEU A 542 -6.04 36.56 -9.94
CA LEU A 542 -6.47 36.70 -8.56
C LEU A 542 -6.59 38.16 -8.15
N GLU A 543 -5.63 39.01 -8.51
CA GLU A 543 -5.60 40.42 -8.10
C GLU A 543 -6.79 41.19 -8.66
N ALA A 544 -7.01 41.08 -9.98
CA ALA A 544 -8.13 41.73 -10.65
C ALA A 544 -9.50 41.30 -10.12
N TRP A 545 -9.65 40.04 -9.70
CA TRP A 545 -10.90 39.53 -9.15
C TRP A 545 -11.12 39.90 -7.69
N VAL A 546 -10.07 39.92 -6.87
CA VAL A 546 -10.15 40.36 -5.47
C VAL A 546 -10.54 41.84 -5.40
N ASP A 547 -10.01 42.68 -6.30
CA ASP A 547 -10.40 44.10 -6.37
C ASP A 547 -11.88 44.28 -6.75
N LYS A 548 -12.38 43.51 -7.72
CA LYS A 548 -13.81 43.49 -8.06
C LYS A 548 -14.66 43.01 -6.89
N PHE A 549 -14.23 41.94 -6.22
CA PHE A 549 -14.91 41.40 -5.06
C PHE A 549 -14.97 42.41 -3.92
N LYS A 550 -13.88 43.15 -3.67
CA LYS A 550 -13.82 44.19 -2.65
C LYS A 550 -14.84 45.30 -2.91
N ILE A 551 -14.93 45.78 -4.15
CA ILE A 551 -15.93 46.79 -4.54
C ILE A 551 -17.35 46.26 -4.28
N LEU A 552 -17.64 45.02 -4.66
CA LEU A 552 -18.96 44.40 -4.45
C LEU A 552 -19.26 44.19 -2.96
N ALA A 553 -18.26 43.79 -2.18
CA ALA A 553 -18.38 43.57 -0.74
C ALA A 553 -18.50 44.89 0.03
N SER A 554 -17.97 46.01 -0.50
CA SER A 554 -18.04 47.32 0.16
C SER A 554 -19.25 48.17 -0.24
N ASN A 555 -19.92 47.88 -1.37
CA ASN A 555 -20.95 48.76 -1.94
C ASN A 555 -22.38 48.57 -1.39
N VAL A 556 -22.55 48.15 -0.12
CA VAL A 556 -23.86 48.18 0.56
C VAL A 556 -23.71 48.65 2.01
N SER A 557 -23.99 49.92 2.24
CA SER A 557 -24.79 50.38 3.39
C SER A 557 -25.30 51.80 3.10
N ASP A 558 -26.42 51.86 2.39
CA ASP A 558 -27.18 53.08 2.24
C ASP A 558 -27.92 53.38 3.56
N SER A 559 -27.50 54.46 4.21
CA SER A 559 -28.32 55.39 4.99
C SER A 559 -29.29 54.87 6.07
N ARG A 560 -28.81 54.10 7.06
CA ARG A 560 -29.32 54.17 8.45
C ARG A 560 -28.40 53.43 9.45
N GLN A 561 -27.91 54.20 10.43
CA GLN A 561 -27.28 53.80 11.71
C GLN A 561 -25.85 53.23 11.69
N GLY A 562 -24.90 54.11 12.03
CA GLY A 562 -23.94 53.91 13.12
C GLY A 562 -22.72 53.02 12.89
N SER A 563 -21.53 53.64 12.86
CA SER A 563 -20.22 53.03 13.14
C SER A 563 -19.88 51.81 12.28
N HIS A 564 -19.09 52.02 11.21
CA HIS A 564 -18.45 50.96 10.41
C HIS A 564 -17.87 49.84 11.29
N LYS A 565 -18.63 48.76 11.49
CA LYS A 565 -18.10 47.49 11.95
C LYS A 565 -17.40 46.87 10.75
N ASP A 566 -16.11 46.59 10.86
CA ASP A 566 -15.36 45.88 9.82
C ASP A 566 -15.99 44.49 9.63
N LEU A 567 -16.74 44.32 8.54
CA LEU A 567 -17.32 43.05 8.13
C LEU A 567 -16.29 42.23 7.35
N LEU A 568 -16.18 40.96 7.69
CA LEU A 568 -15.33 39.98 7.03
C LEU A 568 -16.14 39.26 5.95
N CYS A 569 -15.77 39.43 4.70
CA CYS A 569 -16.38 38.75 3.57
C CYS A 569 -15.41 37.72 3.00
N TYR A 570 -15.84 36.46 2.97
CA TYR A 570 -15.08 35.31 2.48
C TYR A 570 -15.82 34.63 1.34
N LEU A 571 -15.05 34.11 0.39
CA LEU A 571 -15.50 33.18 -0.62
C LEU A 571 -14.77 31.86 -0.39
N ILE A 572 -15.52 30.81 -0.10
CA ILE A 572 -15.00 29.49 0.30
C ILE A 572 -15.52 28.47 -0.71
N ASP A 573 -14.68 27.50 -1.10
CA ASP A 573 -15.13 26.39 -1.94
C ASP A 573 -15.80 25.26 -1.13
N ASP A 574 -16.24 24.23 -1.82
CA ASP A 574 -16.88 23.06 -1.22
C ASP A 574 -15.94 22.14 -0.44
N GLY A 575 -14.62 22.24 -0.68
CA GLY A 575 -13.59 21.59 0.13
C GLY A 575 -13.28 22.33 1.44
N GLY A 576 -13.81 23.55 1.60
CA GLY A 576 -13.50 24.40 2.75
C GLY A 576 -12.17 25.15 2.59
N PHE A 577 -11.71 25.40 1.36
CA PHE A 577 -10.55 26.21 1.06
C PHE A 577 -10.93 27.67 0.80
N LEU A 578 -10.08 28.59 1.25
CA LEU A 578 -10.30 30.02 1.05
C LEU A 578 -9.98 30.42 -0.41
N VAL A 579 -10.98 30.87 -1.16
CA VAL A 579 -10.83 31.34 -2.56
C VAL A 579 -10.52 32.83 -2.62
N MET A 580 -11.30 33.67 -1.92
CA MET A 580 -11.10 35.13 -1.88
C MET A 580 -11.49 35.70 -0.51
N SER A 581 -10.88 36.83 -0.16
CA SER A 581 -11.18 37.58 1.07
C SER A 581 -11.05 39.08 0.84
N ASN A 582 -11.88 39.87 1.52
CA ASN A 582 -11.80 41.34 1.52
C ASN A 582 -10.54 41.86 2.25
N GLN A 583 -10.07 41.16 3.28
CA GLN A 583 -8.90 41.57 4.07
C GLN A 583 -7.58 41.25 3.39
N ARG A 584 -6.64 42.21 3.42
CA ARG A 584 -5.28 42.08 2.86
C ARG A 584 -4.43 41.02 3.54
N ASP A 585 -4.58 40.84 4.85
CA ASP A 585 -3.79 39.86 5.61
C ASP A 585 -4.12 38.41 5.24
N HIS A 586 -5.30 38.18 4.65
CA HIS A 586 -5.71 36.86 4.17
C HIS A 586 -5.22 36.57 2.75
N TRP A 587 -4.65 37.53 2.03
CA TRP A 587 -4.18 37.31 0.65
C TRP A 587 -3.05 36.28 0.59
N LYS A 588 -2.15 36.29 1.59
CA LYS A 588 -1.11 35.28 1.75
C LYS A 588 -1.63 33.92 2.22
N LYS A 589 -2.91 33.84 2.61
CA LYS A 589 -3.57 32.64 3.13
C LYS A 589 -4.57 32.04 2.13
N ILE A 590 -4.67 32.57 0.91
CA ILE A 590 -5.55 32.05 -0.14
C ILE A 590 -5.09 30.63 -0.51
N GLY A 591 -6.05 29.71 -0.64
CA GLY A 591 -5.80 28.29 -0.86
C GLY A 591 -5.43 27.48 0.38
N LEU A 592 -5.25 28.11 1.54
CA LEU A 592 -5.19 27.37 2.79
C LEU A 592 -6.59 26.89 3.19
N PHE A 593 -6.63 25.79 3.94
CA PHE A 593 -7.85 25.30 4.54
C PHE A 593 -8.44 26.39 5.45
N PHE A 594 -9.73 26.63 5.35
CA PHE A 594 -10.40 27.74 6.04
C PHE A 594 -10.31 27.59 7.57
N GLY A 595 -10.21 26.37 8.08
CA GLY A 595 -9.95 26.11 9.51
C GLY A 595 -8.58 26.61 10.00
N ASP A 596 -7.58 26.79 9.13
CA ASP A 596 -6.30 27.40 9.48
C ASP A 596 -6.37 28.95 9.41
N VAL A 597 -7.35 29.50 8.68
CA VAL A 597 -7.55 30.95 8.54
C VAL A 597 -8.44 31.50 9.65
N ASP A 598 -9.65 30.96 9.79
CA ASP A 598 -10.60 31.24 10.88
C ASP A 598 -11.19 29.92 11.41
N PRO A 599 -10.52 29.30 12.40
CA PRO A 599 -10.95 28.03 12.99
C PRO A 599 -12.36 28.11 13.60
N PHE A 600 -12.70 29.27 14.18
CA PHE A 600 -13.98 29.47 14.83
C PHE A 600 -15.12 29.46 13.81
N LEU A 601 -14.92 30.06 12.63
CA LEU A 601 -15.99 30.15 11.63
C LEU A 601 -16.16 28.78 10.98
N MET A 602 -15.06 28.10 10.65
CA MET A 602 -15.14 26.75 10.10
C MET A 602 -15.85 25.77 11.06
N HIS A 603 -15.57 25.85 12.36
CA HIS A 603 -16.28 25.04 13.36
C HIS A 603 -17.78 25.39 13.44
N ALA A 604 -18.14 26.67 13.35
CA ALA A 604 -19.54 27.07 13.31
C ALA A 604 -20.25 26.59 12.03
N LEU A 605 -19.60 26.66 10.87
CA LEU A 605 -20.13 26.14 9.61
C LEU A 605 -20.34 24.61 9.69
N TYR A 606 -19.41 23.90 10.32
CA TYR A 606 -19.53 22.45 10.56
C TYR A 606 -20.66 22.10 11.54
N ASN A 607 -20.75 22.78 12.69
CA ASN A 607 -21.78 22.52 13.70
C ASN A 607 -23.21 22.81 13.19
N ASN A 608 -23.35 23.79 12.29
CA ASN A 608 -24.62 24.07 11.61
C ASN A 608 -24.88 23.18 10.38
N SER A 609 -24.10 22.11 10.21
CA SER A 609 -24.25 21.13 9.12
C SER A 609 -24.11 21.72 7.70
N ILE A 610 -23.42 22.85 7.52
CA ILE A 610 -23.12 23.40 6.19
C ILE A 610 -22.06 22.54 5.50
N TYR A 611 -21.01 22.20 6.25
CA TYR A 611 -20.01 21.21 5.84
C TYR A 611 -20.19 19.93 6.63
N SER A 612 -19.98 18.81 5.95
CA SER A 612 -19.75 17.51 6.57
C SER A 612 -18.28 17.14 6.43
N ARG A 613 -17.78 16.31 7.34
CA ARG A 613 -16.41 15.82 7.36
C ARG A 613 -16.40 14.33 7.12
N TRP A 614 -15.63 13.90 6.12
CA TRP A 614 -15.30 12.50 5.89
C TRP A 614 -13.84 12.24 6.28
N GLN A 615 -13.59 11.13 6.96
CA GLN A 615 -12.23 10.74 7.32
C GLN A 615 -11.87 9.44 6.60
N SER A 616 -10.75 9.45 5.90
CA SER A 616 -10.24 8.29 5.17
C SER A 616 -8.84 7.92 5.67
N PHE A 617 -8.56 6.62 5.71
CA PHE A 617 -7.28 6.08 6.14
C PHE A 617 -6.42 5.78 4.92
N HIS A 618 -5.20 6.29 4.92
CA HIS A 618 -4.23 6.06 3.87
C HIS A 618 -3.08 5.19 4.39
N TYR A 619 -3.12 3.91 4.03
CA TYR A 619 -2.17 2.88 4.48
C TYR A 619 -0.81 2.90 3.74
N GLN A 620 -0.68 3.65 2.65
CA GLN A 620 0.52 3.72 1.80
C GLN A 620 1.24 5.08 1.88
N SER A 621 1.04 5.84 2.96
CA SER A 621 1.73 7.11 3.14
C SER A 621 3.17 6.90 3.56
N ALA A 622 4.06 7.80 3.13
CA ALA A 622 5.41 7.90 3.66
C ALA A 622 5.41 8.91 4.81
N CYS A 623 5.95 8.51 5.97
CA CYS A 623 6.15 9.40 7.11
C CYS A 623 7.62 9.39 7.53
N GLU A 624 8.06 10.54 8.01
CA GLU A 624 9.29 10.65 8.77
C GLU A 624 9.22 9.72 9.99
N PRO A 625 10.26 8.91 10.24
CA PRO A 625 10.28 8.03 11.38
C PRO A 625 10.21 8.85 12.67
N VAL A 626 9.21 8.58 13.50
CA VAL A 626 9.14 9.19 14.84
C VAL A 626 10.38 8.71 15.60
N SER A 627 11.24 9.65 16.00
CA SER A 627 12.36 9.34 16.87
C SER A 627 11.79 8.81 18.20
N SER A 628 11.77 7.49 18.35
CA SER A 628 11.41 6.89 19.63
C SER A 628 12.42 7.38 20.66
N SER A 629 11.93 7.98 21.75
CA SER A 629 12.73 8.46 22.89
C SER A 629 13.39 7.33 23.69
N HIS A 630 13.59 6.16 23.08
CA HIS A 630 14.60 5.21 23.52
C HIS A 630 15.92 5.68 22.91
N THR A 631 16.57 6.64 23.60
CA THR A 631 18.00 6.87 23.42
C THR A 631 18.68 5.51 23.34
N GLY A 632 19.25 5.22 22.17
CA GLY A 632 20.03 4.01 21.96
C GLY A 632 21.05 3.90 23.07
N ALA A 633 20.86 2.93 23.96
CA ALA A 633 21.94 2.47 24.78
C ALA A 633 22.94 1.86 23.80
N ALA A 634 23.96 2.64 23.44
CA ALA A 634 25.14 2.13 22.77
C ALA A 634 25.60 0.86 23.50
N SER A 635 26.01 -0.15 22.73
CA SER A 635 26.64 -1.35 23.29
C SER A 635 27.73 -0.91 24.26
N ARG A 636 27.55 -1.18 25.57
CA ARG A 636 28.60 -0.94 26.56
C ARG A 636 29.70 -1.97 26.35
N SER A 637 30.60 -1.69 25.41
CA SER A 637 31.87 -2.38 25.21
C SER A 637 33.04 -1.46 25.60
N ILE A 638 32.83 -0.55 26.55
CA ILE A 638 33.90 0.26 27.14
C ILE A 638 34.09 -0.27 28.57
N PHE A 639 35.20 -0.98 28.74
CA PHE A 639 35.73 -1.44 30.02
C PHE A 639 35.96 -0.23 30.92
N VAL A 640 35.32 -0.19 32.10
CA VAL A 640 35.53 0.86 33.10
C VAL A 640 36.71 0.41 33.98
N PRO A 641 37.87 1.08 33.94
CA PRO A 641 39.03 0.68 34.73
C PRO A 641 38.76 0.90 36.22
N SER A 642 39.26 -0.02 37.04
CA SER A 642 39.17 0.08 38.50
C SER A 642 40.25 1.03 39.05
N ILE A 643 40.11 1.45 40.31
CA ILE A 643 41.06 2.36 40.98
C ILE A 643 42.50 1.79 41.01
N ALA A 644 42.67 0.47 40.90
CA ALA A 644 43.97 -0.17 40.78
C ALA A 644 44.63 0.04 39.40
N ASP A 645 43.84 0.24 38.33
CA ASP A 645 44.33 0.44 36.96
C ASP A 645 44.82 1.88 36.73
N ILE A 646 44.27 2.85 37.47
CA ILE A 646 44.60 4.28 37.41
C ILE A 646 46.00 4.58 37.99
N LEU A 647 46.51 3.71 38.87
CA LEU A 647 47.77 3.92 39.60
C LEU A 647 49.03 3.41 38.89
N SER A 648 48.92 2.84 37.67
CA SER A 648 50.10 2.44 36.90
C SER A 648 50.52 3.54 35.91
N LEU A 649 51.72 4.11 36.11
CA LEU A 649 52.31 5.11 35.20
C LEU A 649 52.52 4.56 33.77
N ALA A 650 52.59 3.23 33.61
CA ALA A 650 52.73 2.54 32.33
C ALA A 650 51.44 2.53 31.49
N TRP A 651 50.27 2.68 32.11
CA TRP A 651 49.00 2.74 31.39
C TRP A 651 48.80 4.09 30.70
N TRP A 652 49.21 5.17 31.36
CA TRP A 652 49.14 6.52 30.79
C TRP A 652 50.07 6.69 29.58
N THR A 653 51.26 6.10 29.61
CA THR A 653 52.20 6.21 28.48
C THR A 653 51.77 5.38 27.27
N SER A 654 51.17 4.21 27.50
CA SER A 654 50.66 3.34 26.43
C SER A 654 49.38 3.89 25.79
N THR A 655 48.46 4.44 26.57
CA THR A 655 47.22 5.07 26.04
C THR A 655 47.52 6.35 25.26
N VAL A 656 48.42 7.20 25.75
CA VAL A 656 48.84 8.41 25.02
C VAL A 656 49.57 8.06 23.72
N ALA A 657 50.49 7.10 23.75
CA ALA A 657 51.18 6.63 22.55
C ALA A 657 50.19 6.05 21.52
N TRP A 658 49.21 5.27 21.96
CA TRP A 658 48.19 4.69 21.08
C TRP A 658 47.27 5.76 20.48
N SER A 659 46.87 6.76 21.27
CA SER A 659 46.07 7.89 20.78
C SER A 659 46.82 8.70 19.73
N VAL A 660 48.11 9.00 19.94
CA VAL A 660 48.95 9.73 18.96
C VAL A 660 49.12 8.93 17.68
N THR A 661 49.30 7.61 17.79
CA THR A 661 49.43 6.72 16.62
C THR A 661 48.13 6.62 15.84
N GLN A 662 46.98 6.53 16.52
CA GLN A 662 45.67 6.59 15.89
C GLN A 662 45.43 7.93 15.20
N GLN A 663 45.84 9.04 15.79
CA GLN A 663 45.66 10.38 15.22
C GLN A 663 46.54 10.61 13.99
N LEU A 664 47.75 10.04 13.98
CA LEU A 664 48.64 10.03 12.81
C LEU A 664 48.12 9.13 11.68
N LEU A 665 47.53 7.96 12.01
CA LEU A 665 46.90 7.09 10.99
C LEU A 665 45.61 7.69 10.43
N TYR A 666 44.80 8.36 11.26
CA TYR A 666 43.59 9.06 10.81
C TYR A 666 43.93 10.25 9.89
N GLY A 667 45.03 10.97 10.16
CA GLY A 667 45.49 12.06 9.30
C GLY A 667 46.05 11.60 7.94
N LEU A 668 46.52 10.36 7.83
CA LEU A 668 47.07 9.79 6.59
C LEU A 668 46.02 9.09 5.70
N LEU A 669 44.85 8.74 6.26
CA LEU A 669 43.80 7.98 5.55
C LEU A 669 42.56 8.80 5.18
N TYR A 670 42.47 10.08 5.54
CA TYR A 670 41.31 10.93 5.28
C TYR A 670 41.69 12.20 4.51
N ASN A 671 41.86 12.07 3.19
CA ASN A 671 41.50 13.11 2.24
C ASN A 671 40.30 12.58 1.46
N ASP A 672 39.19 13.33 1.51
CA ASP A 672 37.89 13.08 0.87
C ASP A 672 37.12 11.83 1.32
N VAL A 673 36.32 11.99 2.39
CA VAL A 673 35.05 11.26 2.52
C VAL A 673 33.93 12.28 2.59
N LEU A 674 33.17 12.32 1.50
CA LEU A 674 31.86 12.94 1.37
C LEU A 674 31.02 12.50 2.57
N VAL A 675 30.54 13.45 3.38
CA VAL A 675 29.43 13.19 4.30
C VAL A 675 28.20 12.96 3.42
N GLU A 676 27.96 11.70 3.06
CA GLU A 676 26.68 11.27 2.54
C GLU A 676 25.63 11.65 3.59
N GLY A 677 24.74 12.57 3.21
CA GLY A 677 23.54 12.82 3.98
C GLY A 677 22.87 11.48 4.23
N PHE A 678 22.60 11.16 5.49
CA PHE A 678 21.69 10.09 5.82
C PHE A 678 20.40 10.35 5.05
N GLU A 679 20.17 9.61 3.96
CA GLU A 679 18.83 9.49 3.39
C GLU A 679 17.97 8.93 4.53
N ILE A 680 17.17 9.82 5.12
CA ILE A 680 16.13 9.44 6.07
C ILE A 680 15.18 8.58 5.24
N LYS A 681 15.34 7.25 5.34
CA LYS A 681 14.41 6.33 4.68
C LYS A 681 13.05 6.57 5.29
N GLU A 682 12.19 7.23 4.53
CA GLU A 682 10.80 7.40 4.89
C GLU A 682 10.19 6.02 5.15
N SER A 683 9.57 5.87 6.31
CA SER A 683 8.89 4.63 6.66
C SER A 683 7.45 4.70 6.19
N SER A 684 6.88 3.59 5.73
CA SER A 684 5.46 3.52 5.43
C SER A 684 4.65 3.65 6.73
N CYS A 685 3.65 4.52 6.70
CA CYS A 685 2.80 4.87 7.83
C CYS A 685 1.34 4.98 7.40
N VAL A 686 0.45 4.90 8.39
CA VAL A 686 -0.97 5.16 8.18
C VAL A 686 -1.25 6.62 8.53
N THR A 687 -1.77 7.39 7.58
CA THR A 687 -2.25 8.76 7.83
C THR A 687 -3.77 8.81 7.73
N ILE A 688 -4.41 9.61 8.58
CA ILE A 688 -5.83 9.98 8.38
C ILE A 688 -5.86 11.27 7.58
N GLN A 689 -6.62 11.24 6.49
CA GLN A 689 -6.98 12.41 5.73
C GLN A 689 -8.44 12.76 6.02
N SER A 690 -8.65 13.98 6.52
CA SER A 690 -9.99 14.54 6.72
C SER A 690 -10.32 15.42 5.51
N GLN A 691 -11.46 15.19 4.88
CA GLN A 691 -11.96 15.98 3.75
C GLN A 691 -13.32 16.56 4.11
N PHE A 692 -13.61 17.76 3.61
CA PHE A 692 -14.89 18.43 3.81
C PHE A 692 -15.66 18.52 2.49
N TYR A 693 -16.98 18.49 2.59
CA TYR A 693 -17.90 18.65 1.45
C TYR A 693 -19.20 19.30 1.92
N PHE A 694 -19.94 19.91 0.98
CA PHE A 694 -21.24 20.51 1.28
C PHE A 694 -22.31 19.44 1.52
N THR A 695 -23.17 19.67 2.51
CA THR A 695 -24.37 18.86 2.70
C THR A 695 -25.49 19.28 1.73
N ASN A 696 -26.50 18.42 1.58
CA ASN A 696 -27.68 18.69 0.75
C ASN A 696 -28.64 19.75 1.33
N VAL A 697 -28.27 20.44 2.41
CA VAL A 697 -29.13 21.45 3.02
C VAL A 697 -28.96 22.78 2.28
N THR A 698 -29.87 23.06 1.35
CA THR A 698 -30.08 24.41 0.83
C THR A 698 -30.80 25.24 1.88
N ASN A 699 -30.21 26.36 2.28
CA ASN A 699 -30.87 27.64 2.55
C ASN A 699 -29.85 28.56 3.20
N SER A 700 -29.85 29.83 2.82
CA SER A 700 -29.01 30.84 3.47
C SER A 700 -29.13 30.77 5.00
N TYR A 701 -27.99 30.76 5.69
CA TYR A 701 -27.94 30.66 7.14
C TYR A 701 -27.68 32.03 7.74
N ASN A 702 -28.50 32.40 8.72
CA ASN A 702 -28.22 33.50 9.65
C ASN A 702 -28.04 32.89 11.02
N VAL A 703 -26.82 32.88 11.53
CA VAL A 703 -26.51 32.23 12.80
C VAL A 703 -25.72 33.17 13.69
N LEU A 704 -26.14 33.23 14.96
CA LEU A 704 -25.36 33.84 16.02
C LEU A 704 -24.39 32.79 16.56
N GLN A 705 -23.10 33.01 16.35
CA GLN A 705 -22.06 32.20 16.96
C GLN A 705 -21.71 32.77 18.33
N ASP A 706 -21.96 32.01 19.38
CA ASP A 706 -21.58 32.37 20.75
C ASP A 706 -20.31 31.60 21.18
N CYS A 707 -19.25 32.34 21.49
CA CYS A 707 -17.98 31.81 22.00
C CYS A 707 -17.86 32.02 23.53
N GLY A 708 -18.97 32.26 24.23
CA GLY A 708 -19.08 32.44 25.68
C GLY A 708 -19.01 33.90 26.11
N ASN A 709 -17.88 34.57 25.87
CA ASN A 709 -17.68 35.99 26.22
C ASN A 709 -17.89 36.96 25.05
N CYS A 710 -18.06 36.44 23.84
CA CYS A 710 -18.28 37.21 22.64
C CYS A 710 -19.17 36.42 21.70
N SER A 711 -20.10 37.13 21.09
CA SER A 711 -20.92 36.61 20.01
C SER A 711 -20.57 37.34 18.72
N ARG A 712 -20.58 36.64 17.60
CA ARG A 712 -20.60 37.26 16.27
C ARG A 712 -21.78 36.76 15.47
N LEU A 713 -22.38 37.64 14.68
CA LEU A 713 -23.31 37.21 13.64
C LEU A 713 -22.53 36.82 12.39
N PHE A 714 -22.91 35.71 11.76
CA PHE A 714 -22.48 35.41 10.40
C PHE A 714 -23.66 35.01 9.51
N HIS A 715 -23.56 35.38 8.24
CA HIS A 715 -24.45 35.01 7.16
C HIS A 715 -23.69 34.15 6.16
N ALA A 716 -24.23 32.99 5.79
CA ALA A 716 -23.64 32.12 4.78
C ALA A 716 -24.67 31.82 3.68
N LYS A 717 -24.31 32.08 2.43
CA LYS A 717 -25.17 31.83 1.26
C LYS A 717 -24.37 31.13 0.16
N ARG A 718 -24.88 30.00 -0.31
CA ARG A 718 -24.32 29.27 -1.46
C ARG A 718 -24.65 30.00 -2.76
N LEU A 719 -23.67 30.12 -3.65
CA LEU A 719 -23.85 30.74 -4.95
C LEU A 719 -24.42 29.72 -5.95
N GLU A 720 -25.49 30.09 -6.63
CA GLU A 720 -26.16 29.23 -7.62
C GLU A 720 -25.24 28.88 -8.79
N ASN A 721 -25.36 27.64 -9.30
CA ASN A 721 -24.56 27.10 -10.40
C ASN A 721 -23.03 27.09 -10.17
N THR A 722 -22.57 27.11 -8.91
CA THR A 722 -21.15 27.03 -8.55
C THR A 722 -20.92 26.17 -7.29
N ASN A 723 -19.68 25.79 -7.04
CA ASN A 723 -19.23 25.17 -5.79
C ASN A 723 -18.78 26.17 -4.71
N LEU A 724 -19.25 27.43 -4.78
CA LEU A 724 -18.81 28.49 -3.88
C LEU A 724 -19.84 28.83 -2.81
N LEU A 725 -19.32 29.12 -1.61
CA LEU A 725 -20.05 29.63 -0.46
C LEU A 725 -19.57 31.05 -0.16
N PHE A 726 -20.51 31.99 -0.15
CA PHE A 726 -20.26 33.36 0.28
C PHE A 726 -20.60 33.50 1.77
N VAL A 727 -19.62 33.91 2.58
CA VAL A 727 -19.79 34.07 4.02
C VAL A 727 -19.45 35.50 4.43
N VAL A 728 -20.37 36.12 5.17
CA VAL A 728 -20.19 37.45 5.77
C VAL A 728 -20.24 37.29 7.28
N ALA A 729 -19.21 37.74 7.99
CA ALA A 729 -19.15 37.63 9.45
C ALA A 729 -18.71 38.96 10.07
N GLU A 730 -19.17 39.23 11.29
CA GLU A 730 -18.58 40.28 12.12
C GLU A 730 -17.17 39.88 12.58
N THR A 731 -16.29 40.86 12.75
CA THR A 731 -14.97 40.68 13.36
C THR A 731 -15.11 40.18 14.81
N LEU A 732 -14.46 39.07 15.13
CA LEU A 732 -14.48 38.49 16.48
C LEU A 732 -13.31 39.05 17.32
N PRO A 733 -13.56 39.70 18.47
CA PRO A 733 -12.50 40.24 19.33
C PRO A 733 -11.91 39.22 20.33
N CYS A 734 -12.25 37.93 20.22
CA CYS A 734 -11.83 36.90 21.19
C CYS A 734 -10.62 36.08 20.74
N SER A 735 -9.69 35.87 21.67
CA SER A 735 -8.42 35.14 21.49
C SER A 735 -8.31 33.89 22.38
N ARG A 736 -9.38 33.10 22.54
CA ARG A 736 -9.30 31.81 23.26
C ARG A 736 -9.13 30.63 22.32
N GLY A 737 -8.14 29.80 22.59
CA GLY A 737 -7.88 28.55 21.88
C GLY A 737 -8.98 27.53 22.12
N PHE A 738 -9.86 27.36 21.13
CA PHE A 738 -10.72 26.19 20.97
C PHE A 738 -10.11 25.25 19.92
N PHE A 739 -10.58 24.01 19.91
CA PHE A 739 -10.09 22.94 19.02
C PHE A 739 -10.00 23.38 17.57
N PHE A 740 -8.80 23.29 17.01
CA PHE A 740 -8.55 23.55 15.59
C PHE A 740 -9.07 22.38 14.76
N LEU A 741 -10.03 22.64 13.87
CA LEU A 741 -10.34 21.72 12.79
C LEU A 741 -9.21 21.83 11.77
N ASN A 742 -8.27 20.91 11.81
CA ASN A 742 -7.18 20.85 10.84
C ASN A 742 -7.52 19.80 9.77
N GLU A 743 -7.32 20.16 8.51
CA GLU A 743 -7.36 19.20 7.38
C GLU A 743 -6.07 18.36 7.29
N LYS A 744 -5.05 18.69 8.09
CA LYS A 744 -3.72 18.07 8.01
C LYS A 744 -3.81 16.55 8.11
N LYS A 745 -2.99 15.87 7.29
CA LYS A 745 -2.64 14.46 7.46
C LYS A 745 -2.08 14.27 8.86
N GLN A 746 -2.90 13.74 9.76
CA GLN A 746 -2.46 13.41 11.10
C GLN A 746 -1.90 11.99 11.07
N THR A 747 -0.71 11.83 11.63
CA THR A 747 -0.17 10.50 11.93
C THR A 747 -1.02 9.92 13.05
N VAL A 748 -1.62 8.76 12.78
CA VAL A 748 -2.43 8.07 13.78
C VAL A 748 -1.48 7.35 14.73
N GLN A 749 -1.63 7.61 16.03
CA GLN A 749 -1.27 6.59 17.01
C GLN A 749 -2.28 5.46 16.85
N GLU A 750 -1.78 4.30 16.40
CA GLU A 750 -2.58 3.16 15.93
C GLU A 750 -3.90 2.97 16.70
N GLU A 751 -5.02 2.93 15.97
CA GLU A 751 -6.33 2.63 16.56
C GLU A 751 -6.27 1.34 17.37
N ASN A 752 -7.05 1.26 18.45
CA ASN A 752 -7.10 0.08 19.29
C ASN A 752 -7.46 -1.15 18.43
N PRO A 753 -6.53 -2.12 18.25
CA PRO A 753 -6.72 -3.24 17.34
C PRO A 753 -7.90 -4.13 17.71
N CYS A 754 -8.33 -4.05 18.96
CA CYS A 754 -9.43 -4.83 19.51
C CYS A 754 -10.81 -4.37 19.01
N GLU A 755 -10.99 -3.09 18.64
CA GLU A 755 -12.27 -2.58 18.11
C GLU A 755 -12.51 -3.05 16.67
N VAL A 756 -11.44 -3.09 15.86
CA VAL A 756 -11.50 -3.52 14.45
C VAL A 756 -11.84 -5.01 14.32
N LEU A 757 -11.39 -5.85 15.26
CA LEU A 757 -11.73 -7.27 15.26
C LEU A 757 -13.21 -7.57 15.47
N SER A 758 -13.93 -6.69 16.20
CA SER A 758 -15.36 -6.88 16.43
C SER A 758 -16.18 -6.77 15.12
N ASN A 759 -15.63 -6.07 14.12
CA ASN A 759 -16.22 -5.86 12.80
C ASN A 759 -15.35 -6.50 11.69
N ALA A 760 -14.93 -7.75 11.88
CA ALA A 760 -14.16 -8.48 10.89
C ALA A 760 -14.90 -8.50 9.53
N ARG A 761 -14.18 -8.17 8.45
CA ARG A 761 -14.74 -8.17 7.09
C ARG A 761 -15.07 -9.59 6.64
N TYR A 762 -16.10 -9.72 5.80
CA TYR A 762 -16.44 -11.00 5.17
C TYR A 762 -15.28 -11.48 4.29
N ARG A 763 -15.04 -12.79 4.30
CA ARG A 763 -13.96 -13.46 3.58
C ARG A 763 -14.42 -14.83 3.10
N LYS A 764 -13.91 -15.27 1.95
CA LYS A 764 -14.05 -16.66 1.49
C LYS A 764 -12.66 -17.30 1.39
N GLY A 765 -12.43 -18.35 2.19
CA GLY A 765 -11.20 -19.13 2.09
C GLY A 765 -11.14 -20.00 0.84
N PRO A 766 -9.95 -20.54 0.51
CA PRO A 766 -9.79 -21.43 -0.63
C PRO A 766 -10.62 -22.70 -0.46
N THR A 767 -11.07 -23.25 -1.60
CA THR A 767 -12.00 -24.38 -1.64
C THR A 767 -11.30 -25.73 -1.42
N SER A 768 -10.06 -25.86 -1.86
CA SER A 768 -9.24 -27.06 -1.73
C SER A 768 -8.30 -26.96 -0.53
N CYS A 769 -8.22 -28.04 0.24
CA CYS A 769 -7.32 -28.17 1.39
C CYS A 769 -6.71 -29.57 1.39
N PHE A 770 -5.39 -29.66 1.55
CA PHE A 770 -4.65 -30.92 1.64
C PHE A 770 -3.91 -30.99 2.99
N ASP A 771 -4.52 -31.61 4.00
CA ASP A 771 -4.02 -31.62 5.38
C ASP A 771 -3.71 -33.02 5.94
N TYR A 772 -4.55 -34.00 5.61
CA TYR A 772 -4.48 -35.36 6.15
C TYR A 772 -4.58 -36.41 5.05
N SER A 773 -3.63 -37.36 5.07
CA SER A 773 -3.74 -38.61 4.33
C SER A 773 -3.29 -39.77 5.23
N ALA A 774 -4.04 -40.89 5.17
CA ALA A 774 -3.72 -42.10 5.93
C ALA A 774 -2.39 -42.74 5.50
N LEU A 775 -1.90 -42.41 4.31
CA LEU A 775 -0.67 -42.94 3.70
C LEU A 775 0.57 -42.07 3.98
N VAL A 776 0.42 -40.95 4.71
CA VAL A 776 1.56 -40.10 5.10
C VAL A 776 2.53 -40.91 5.96
N SER A 777 3.81 -40.91 5.59
CA SER A 777 4.83 -41.62 6.35
C SER A 777 5.00 -40.92 7.71
N THR A 778 4.77 -41.67 8.78
CA THR A 778 5.00 -41.21 10.16
C THR A 778 6.42 -41.46 10.64
N VAL A 779 7.26 -42.09 9.82
CA VAL A 779 8.56 -42.63 10.24
C VAL A 779 9.67 -41.96 9.42
N TYR A 780 10.29 -40.91 9.95
CA TYR A 780 11.69 -40.58 9.65
C TYR A 780 12.40 -39.94 10.87
N TYR A 781 13.68 -40.27 10.96
CA TYR A 781 14.64 -40.16 12.06
C TYR A 781 14.76 -38.77 12.71
N VAL A 782 14.58 -38.69 14.02
CA VAL A 782 15.00 -37.57 14.89
C VAL A 782 16.51 -37.66 15.19
N GLY A 783 17.31 -38.03 14.18
CA GLY A 783 18.74 -38.30 14.31
C GLY A 783 19.54 -37.33 13.47
N SER A 784 20.20 -36.37 14.13
CA SER A 784 21.12 -35.41 13.56
C SER A 784 22.19 -36.10 12.68
N PHE A 785 22.09 -35.95 11.36
CA PHE A 785 23.23 -36.14 10.47
C PHE A 785 23.59 -34.78 9.86
N TRP A 786 24.64 -34.19 10.41
CA TRP A 786 25.40 -33.17 9.70
C TRP A 786 25.96 -33.82 8.44
N ILE A 787 25.51 -33.38 7.26
CA ILE A 787 26.28 -33.58 6.04
C ILE A 787 27.50 -32.66 6.19
N SER A 788 28.62 -33.26 6.57
CA SER A 788 29.88 -32.54 6.64
C SER A 788 30.33 -32.25 5.21
N TRP A 789 30.94 -31.09 5.01
CA TRP A 789 31.49 -30.61 3.74
C TRP A 789 32.44 -31.62 3.05
N TRP A 790 32.93 -32.62 3.79
CA TRP A 790 33.79 -33.71 3.29
C TRP A 790 33.05 -34.76 2.44
N ASP A 791 31.72 -34.89 2.53
CA ASP A 791 30.97 -35.87 1.72
C ASP A 791 30.76 -35.41 0.27
N LEU A 792 30.95 -34.11 -0.02
CA LEU A 792 30.90 -33.54 -1.37
C LEU A 792 32.21 -33.73 -2.16
N VAL A 793 33.31 -34.06 -1.49
CA VAL A 793 34.62 -34.24 -2.12
C VAL A 793 34.98 -35.72 -2.01
N GLY A 794 34.55 -36.50 -3.00
CA GLY A 794 34.68 -37.95 -3.04
C GLY A 794 36.10 -38.49 -2.84
N LEU A 795 36.51 -38.64 -1.58
CA LEU A 795 37.69 -39.36 -1.15
C LEU A 795 37.25 -40.42 -0.14
N GLY A 796 37.10 -41.65 -0.63
CA GLY A 796 36.70 -42.79 0.16
C GLY A 796 37.64 -43.03 1.35
N ARG A 797 37.06 -43.20 2.54
CA ARG A 797 37.74 -43.82 3.67
C ARG A 797 37.12 -45.17 4.01
N VAL A 798 38.01 -46.14 4.08
CA VAL A 798 37.82 -47.53 4.46
C VAL A 798 37.14 -47.64 5.82
N LYS A 799 36.09 -48.46 5.88
CA LYS A 799 35.30 -48.77 7.07
C LYS A 799 35.98 -49.91 7.83
N VAL A 800 36.48 -49.64 9.04
CA VAL A 800 36.87 -50.69 10.00
C VAL A 800 35.72 -50.84 11.00
N ARG A 801 35.17 -52.05 11.11
CA ARG A 801 34.14 -52.42 12.09
C ARG A 801 34.78 -52.59 13.48
N GLY A 802 34.14 -52.02 14.49
CA GLY A 802 34.20 -52.43 15.89
C GLY A 802 32.81 -52.86 16.34
#